data_AF-A0A976KN21-F1
#
_entry.id   AF-A0A976KN21-F1
#
_cell.length_a   1.000
_cell.length_b   1.000
_cell.length_c   1.000
_cell.angle_alpha   90.00
_cell.angle_beta   90.00
_cell.angle_gamma   90.00
#
_symmetry.space_group_name_H-M   'P 1'
#
loop_
_entity.id
_entity.type
_entity.pdbx_description
1 polymer ?
#
loop_
_entity_poly.entity_id
_entity_poly.type
_entity_poly.pdbx_seq_one_letter_code
_entity_poly.pdbx_strand_id
1 'polypeptide(L)'
;MRKEEKSLYDHLNMLVKDIMFLGEGNGIDAYKTCLSILINPCKGMNQRCQFRRKIKILLEKPALLGNPINKIIKSGDKGRYQEFAGLLYDKIEYPGSYIEMTKLLKRYEFEKADHAYNKNKDLFDLFMINKSYGELKDDYISKQKEEIKEGIRKKKKNEIAHEKLLTKLKELAKESLDIQLMEAGSIEELVNLYVDNHIDNDKVKQIFSLKNAEEAIIQYREVTEIECTYHLDEGELPEKKNKQYKNRLRNETNHDDIWNRKNIWFYTAAEWIVEDWALKHKLNVIDYNKTNLHSPQDYNIDRKDVAIKTTIGIGHRELPTYCSADGNHESGEIIIGVRSHSRSLGAKESMHYIQGVLDESLYEDIKQPLNYFIIDKDVINPCYLHSLNAYFNVNKEFEFSGRKYSDDVIQYFLGERELLKPLLYIASKQPDNLHNALSKTLPACHHDFIPIAKELSSAQKLQLLPHFLADYIITKIINKERIERDAIENVIYSIYTPSHDQCIYIENLLTAYAALSKVRCKFHPDETIESMDIEYYKGSIPTLRARCSHDPKLRTTFFTYSWRTGETIIYGDEGIEICDSKDCGCLTHLHDDEKIGRKTCRKYGENGTHRFHWETGYKYLQGFVQQHKHANVPQAYKTDDGFNLGKWLYNQKINREELSNDEILFLDEQGVDWKI
;
A
#
# COMPACT_ATOMS: atom_id res chain seq x y z
N MET A 1 -3.47 -2.91 27.40
CA MET A 1 -3.54 -2.93 28.89
C MET A 1 -2.26 -2.53 29.62
N ARG A 2 -1.12 -3.27 29.64
CA ARG A 2 0.11 -2.77 30.33
C ARG A 2 1.00 -1.80 29.54
N LYS A 3 0.70 -1.54 28.26
CA LYS A 3 1.34 -0.50 27.44
C LYS A 3 0.52 0.80 27.31
N GLU A 4 -0.71 0.84 27.83
CA GLU A 4 -1.56 2.06 27.83
C GLU A 4 -1.45 2.87 29.13
N GLU A 5 -1.00 2.28 30.24
CA GLU A 5 -0.80 3.00 31.51
C GLU A 5 0.40 3.97 31.48
N LYS A 6 1.41 3.71 30.63
CA LYS A 6 2.59 4.59 30.53
C LYS A 6 2.28 5.89 29.78
N SER A 7 1.41 5.83 28.76
CA SER A 7 0.96 6.98 27.98
C SER A 7 0.14 7.98 28.80
N LEU A 8 -0.73 7.50 29.70
CA LEU A 8 -1.55 8.37 30.55
C LEU A 8 -0.70 9.10 31.61
N TYR A 9 0.32 8.42 32.15
CA TYR A 9 1.22 8.97 33.15
C TYR A 9 2.15 10.05 32.56
N ASP A 10 2.63 9.85 31.33
CA ASP A 10 3.48 10.82 30.64
C ASP A 10 2.68 12.05 30.17
N HIS A 11 1.42 11.88 29.71
CA HIS A 11 0.50 12.99 29.39
C HIS A 11 0.11 13.82 30.62
N LEU A 12 -0.11 13.19 31.78
CA LEU A 12 -0.40 13.89 33.04
C LEU A 12 0.81 14.68 33.55
N ASN A 13 2.04 14.20 33.35
CA ASN A 13 3.25 14.93 33.73
C ASN A 13 3.57 16.12 32.79
N MET A 14 3.20 16.06 31.51
CA MET A 14 3.23 17.22 30.60
C MET A 14 2.24 18.30 31.05
N LEU A 15 1.00 17.91 31.36
CA LEU A 15 -0.04 18.82 31.87
C LEU A 15 0.36 19.51 33.18
N VAL A 16 1.04 18.78 34.07
CA VAL A 16 1.57 19.34 35.34
C VAL A 16 2.70 20.34 35.09
N LYS A 17 3.55 20.14 34.07
CA LYS A 17 4.61 21.10 33.72
C LYS A 17 4.06 22.37 33.06
N ASP A 18 3.02 22.25 32.24
CA ASP A 18 2.38 23.40 31.58
C ASP A 18 1.61 24.29 32.59
N ILE A 19 1.05 23.67 33.64
CA ILE A 19 0.40 24.38 34.76
C ILE A 19 1.42 25.12 35.66
N MET A 20 2.70 24.71 35.68
CA MET A 20 3.74 25.41 36.44
C MET A 20 4.14 26.78 35.85
N PHE A 21 3.71 27.11 34.63
CA PHE A 21 4.07 28.38 33.97
C PHE A 21 3.12 29.56 34.29
N LEU A 22 2.09 29.35 35.12
CA LEU A 22 1.10 30.38 35.48
C LEU A 22 1.03 30.52 37.02
N GLY A 23 1.84 31.41 37.60
CA GLY A 23 1.80 31.79 39.03
C GLY A 23 0.49 32.50 39.42
N GLU A 24 0.13 32.77 40.67
CA GLU A 24 0.75 32.62 42.00
C GLU A 24 -0.39 32.42 43.04
N GLY A 25 -0.08 31.75 44.17
CA GLY A 25 -0.85 31.91 45.42
C GLY A 25 -1.53 30.64 45.98
N ASN A 26 -1.01 30.16 47.13
CA ASN A 26 -1.58 29.40 48.26
C ASN A 26 -2.79 28.42 48.14
N GLY A 27 -3.30 28.11 46.95
CA GLY A 27 -4.21 26.98 46.70
C GLY A 27 -3.47 25.69 46.32
N ILE A 28 -2.20 25.81 45.96
CA ILE A 28 -1.39 24.74 45.35
C ILE A 28 -0.99 23.66 46.37
N ASP A 29 -0.70 24.01 47.63
CA ASP A 29 -0.26 23.00 48.61
C ASP A 29 -1.43 22.18 49.18
N ALA A 30 -2.62 22.75 49.33
CA ALA A 30 -3.83 22.01 49.70
C ALA A 30 -4.24 21.02 48.58
N TYR A 31 -4.06 21.41 47.32
CA TYR A 31 -4.33 20.56 46.16
C TYR A 31 -3.29 19.44 46.01
N LYS A 32 -2.00 19.70 46.27
CA LYS A 32 -0.93 18.69 46.32
C LYS A 32 -1.18 17.60 47.39
N THR A 33 -1.68 17.97 48.57
CA THR A 33 -2.02 17.00 49.62
C THR A 33 -3.26 16.18 49.27
N CYS A 34 -4.25 16.77 48.60
CA CYS A 34 -5.43 16.03 48.13
C CYS A 34 -5.10 15.06 47.00
N LEU A 35 -4.22 15.45 46.05
CA LEU A 35 -3.77 14.56 44.98
C LEU A 35 -2.90 13.40 45.49
N SER A 36 -2.01 13.62 46.47
CA SER A 36 -1.15 12.54 47.00
C SER A 36 -1.94 11.44 47.73
N ILE A 37 -3.07 11.79 48.35
CA ILE A 37 -4.02 10.86 48.97
C ILE A 37 -4.83 10.09 47.92
N LEU A 38 -5.06 10.70 46.74
CA LEU A 38 -5.82 10.07 45.65
C LEU A 38 -4.98 9.08 44.83
N ILE A 39 -3.67 9.32 44.68
CA ILE A 39 -2.78 8.63 43.73
C ILE A 39 -2.21 7.29 44.22
N ASN A 40 -2.20 6.96 45.53
CA ASN A 40 -1.62 5.69 45.97
C ASN A 40 -2.61 4.50 45.78
N PRO A 41 -2.29 3.49 44.95
CA PRO A 41 -3.18 2.37 44.71
C PRO A 41 -3.05 1.32 45.81
N CYS A 42 -4.14 1.00 46.52
CA CYS A 42 -4.21 -0.23 47.30
C CYS A 42 -4.34 -1.40 46.31
N LYS A 43 -3.31 -2.25 46.23
CA LYS A 43 -3.35 -3.48 45.42
C LYS A 43 -4.52 -4.35 45.86
N GLY A 44 -5.42 -4.67 44.93
CA GLY A 44 -6.41 -5.76 45.08
C GLY A 44 -7.85 -5.40 45.45
N MET A 45 -8.33 -4.15 45.29
CA MET A 45 -9.75 -3.80 45.52
C MET A 45 -10.43 -3.17 44.28
N ASN A 46 -11.74 -3.40 44.08
CA ASN A 46 -12.50 -2.78 42.99
C ASN A 46 -12.71 -1.26 43.20
N GLN A 47 -12.91 -0.53 42.09
CA GLN A 47 -12.97 0.95 42.04
C GLN A 47 -14.13 1.54 42.87
N ARG A 48 -15.30 0.89 42.95
CA ARG A 48 -16.45 1.35 43.76
C ARG A 48 -16.18 1.31 45.27
N CYS A 49 -15.41 0.32 45.73
CA CYS A 49 -15.08 0.16 47.14
C CYS A 49 -14.02 1.19 47.60
N GLN A 50 -13.08 1.52 46.69
CA GLN A 50 -12.08 2.57 46.93
C GLN A 50 -12.72 3.97 47.00
N PHE A 51 -13.70 4.27 46.14
CA PHE A 51 -14.41 5.56 46.12
C PHE A 51 -15.24 5.80 47.40
N ARG A 52 -16.00 4.80 47.86
CA ARG A 52 -16.80 4.89 49.11
C ARG A 52 -15.93 5.08 50.37
N ARG A 53 -14.77 4.44 50.44
CA ARG A 53 -13.84 4.58 51.58
C ARG A 53 -13.13 5.94 51.58
N LYS A 54 -12.82 6.48 50.39
CA LYS A 54 -12.20 7.81 50.21
C LYS A 54 -13.15 8.97 50.57
N ILE A 55 -14.43 8.88 50.23
CA ILE A 55 -15.45 9.87 50.66
C ILE A 55 -15.69 9.80 52.18
N LYS A 56 -15.70 8.61 52.77
CA LYS A 56 -15.84 8.44 54.22
C LYS A 56 -14.71 9.12 55.02
N ILE A 57 -13.48 9.05 54.53
CA ILE A 57 -12.31 9.71 55.15
C ILE A 57 -12.38 11.25 55.04
N LEU A 58 -12.86 11.78 53.91
CA LEU A 58 -13.08 13.22 53.71
C LEU A 58 -14.18 13.80 54.60
N LEU A 59 -15.19 13.00 54.95
CA LEU A 59 -16.32 13.42 55.80
C LEU A 59 -16.01 13.27 57.31
N GLU A 60 -15.15 12.34 57.71
CA GLU A 60 -14.84 12.07 59.14
C GLU A 60 -13.69 12.93 59.71
N LYS A 61 -12.99 13.73 58.89
CA LYS A 61 -11.92 14.65 59.36
C LYS A 61 -12.06 16.08 58.79
N PRO A 62 -12.94 16.93 59.37
CA PRO A 62 -13.20 18.29 58.88
C PRO A 62 -12.00 19.24 58.94
N ALA A 63 -10.97 18.94 59.74
CA ALA A 63 -9.80 19.78 59.93
C ALA A 63 -8.86 19.85 58.69
N LEU A 64 -9.00 18.94 57.73
CA LEU A 64 -8.14 18.88 56.53
C LEU A 64 -8.59 19.77 55.36
N LEU A 65 -9.80 20.36 55.42
CA LEU A 65 -10.34 21.20 54.34
C LEU A 65 -10.02 22.70 54.47
N GLY A 66 -9.31 23.10 55.53
CA GLY A 66 -8.78 24.46 55.68
C GLY A 66 -9.82 25.58 55.78
N ASN A 67 -9.38 26.72 56.28
CA ASN A 67 -10.16 27.93 56.56
C ASN A 67 -10.92 28.62 55.37
N PRO A 68 -10.69 28.35 54.06
CA PRO A 68 -11.39 29.06 52.97
C PRO A 68 -12.88 28.73 52.86
N ILE A 69 -13.28 27.47 53.03
CA ILE A 69 -14.69 27.03 52.86
C ILE A 69 -15.57 27.64 53.96
N ASN A 70 -15.07 27.74 55.18
CA ASN A 70 -15.75 28.43 56.27
C ASN A 70 -15.89 29.94 56.05
N LYS A 71 -14.96 30.58 55.31
CA LYS A 71 -15.09 32.00 54.91
C LYS A 71 -16.14 32.19 53.81
N ILE A 72 -16.23 31.28 52.83
CA ILE A 72 -17.24 31.33 51.76
C ILE A 72 -18.65 31.13 52.35
N ILE A 73 -18.82 30.14 53.22
CA ILE A 73 -20.11 29.86 53.89
C ILE A 73 -20.53 31.01 54.83
N LYS A 74 -19.59 31.66 55.52
CA LYS A 74 -19.90 32.83 56.39
C LYS A 74 -20.17 34.13 55.63
N SER A 75 -19.78 34.22 54.35
CA SER A 75 -19.96 35.45 53.55
C SER A 75 -21.39 35.66 53.04
N GLY A 76 -22.24 34.63 53.05
CA GLY A 76 -23.65 34.74 52.63
C GLY A 76 -23.88 34.96 51.13
N ASP A 77 -22.82 34.97 50.31
CA ASP A 77 -22.91 35.20 48.87
C ASP A 77 -23.36 33.92 48.13
N LYS A 78 -24.63 33.89 47.73
CA LYS A 78 -25.25 32.77 47.00
C LYS A 78 -24.61 32.51 45.62
N GLY A 79 -24.01 33.52 44.99
CA GLY A 79 -23.41 33.40 43.64
C GLY A 79 -22.18 32.50 43.63
N ARG A 80 -21.26 32.70 44.59
CA ARG A 80 -20.02 31.90 44.70
C ARG A 80 -20.27 30.45 45.11
N TYR A 81 -21.37 30.17 45.81
CA TYR A 81 -21.75 28.80 46.18
C TYR A 81 -22.23 27.99 44.97
N GLN A 82 -22.97 28.64 44.06
CA GLN A 82 -23.43 28.04 42.81
C GLN A 82 -22.28 27.86 41.81
N GLU A 83 -21.33 28.79 41.76
CA GLU A 83 -20.13 28.70 40.92
C GLU A 83 -19.18 27.57 41.37
N PHE A 84 -18.99 27.40 42.69
CA PHE A 84 -18.22 26.28 43.26
C PHE A 84 -18.91 24.92 43.06
N ALA A 85 -20.24 24.86 43.21
CA ALA A 85 -21.01 23.65 42.94
C ALA A 85 -21.02 23.28 41.45
N GLY A 86 -21.05 24.28 40.55
CA GLY A 86 -20.91 24.09 39.09
C GLY A 86 -19.53 23.55 38.69
N LEU A 87 -18.45 24.11 39.25
CA LEU A 87 -17.07 23.63 39.01
C LEU A 87 -16.81 22.19 39.49
N LEU A 88 -17.51 21.75 40.54
CA LEU A 88 -17.50 20.37 41.03
C LEU A 88 -18.35 19.42 40.17
N TYR A 89 -19.39 19.95 39.52
CA TYR A 89 -20.31 19.21 38.66
C TYR A 89 -19.68 18.92 37.28
N ASP A 90 -19.01 19.91 36.68
CA ASP A 90 -18.36 19.78 35.37
C ASP A 90 -17.14 18.83 35.35
N LYS A 91 -16.60 18.47 36.51
CA LYS A 91 -15.40 17.60 36.63
C LYS A 91 -15.68 16.17 37.11
N ILE A 92 -16.93 15.82 37.41
CA ILE A 92 -17.31 14.48 37.88
C ILE A 92 -18.39 13.93 36.94
N GLU A 93 -17.97 13.45 35.77
CA GLU A 93 -18.85 12.68 34.87
C GLU A 93 -19.20 11.33 35.50
N TYR A 94 -20.27 11.27 36.29
CA TYR A 94 -20.97 10.00 36.59
C TYR A 94 -22.44 10.25 36.99
N PRO A 95 -23.43 9.72 36.25
CA PRO A 95 -24.86 10.07 36.40
C PRO A 95 -25.57 9.29 37.51
N GLY A 96 -25.02 9.29 38.74
CA GLY A 96 -25.60 8.57 39.88
C GLY A 96 -25.52 9.26 41.25
N SER A 97 -24.97 10.49 41.32
CA SER A 97 -24.59 11.14 42.58
C SER A 97 -25.57 12.19 43.12
N TYR A 98 -26.52 12.68 42.30
CA TYR A 98 -27.42 13.76 42.70
C TYR A 98 -28.28 13.39 43.92
N ILE A 99 -28.93 12.22 43.90
CA ILE A 99 -29.86 11.78 44.96
C ILE A 99 -29.14 11.51 46.31
N GLU A 100 -27.90 11.04 46.29
CA GLU A 100 -27.08 10.79 47.49
C GLU A 100 -26.53 12.10 48.09
N MET A 101 -26.06 13.04 47.25
CA MET A 101 -25.64 14.36 47.70
C MET A 101 -26.79 15.18 48.28
N THR A 102 -27.99 15.15 47.68
CA THR A 102 -29.16 15.87 48.21
C THR A 102 -29.64 15.29 49.55
N LYS A 103 -29.48 13.98 49.79
CA LYS A 103 -29.80 13.34 51.08
C LYS A 103 -28.80 13.72 52.18
N LEU A 104 -27.51 13.87 51.84
CA LEU A 104 -26.45 14.27 52.75
C LEU A 104 -26.53 15.75 53.14
N LEU A 105 -26.81 16.65 52.18
CA LEU A 105 -26.99 18.08 52.43
C LEU A 105 -28.23 18.37 53.30
N LYS A 106 -29.34 17.64 53.08
CA LYS A 106 -30.54 17.73 53.93
C LYS A 106 -30.32 17.29 55.38
N ARG A 107 -29.39 16.35 55.64
CA ARG A 107 -28.97 15.97 57.01
C ARG A 107 -28.16 17.09 57.68
N TYR A 108 -27.29 17.75 56.92
CA TYR A 108 -26.41 18.80 57.42
C TYR A 108 -27.13 20.12 57.73
N GLU A 109 -28.19 20.45 56.99
CA GLU A 109 -29.07 21.59 57.29
C GLU A 109 -29.92 21.37 58.55
N PHE A 110 -30.32 20.13 58.83
CA PHE A 110 -31.08 19.78 60.04
C PHE A 110 -30.24 19.95 61.33
N GLU A 111 -28.97 19.55 61.32
CA GLU A 111 -28.07 19.67 62.48
C GLU A 111 -27.70 21.14 62.80
N LYS A 112 -27.65 22.02 61.79
CA LYS A 112 -27.41 23.46 62.01
C LYS A 112 -28.64 24.20 62.53
N ALA A 113 -29.84 23.79 62.14
CA ALA A 113 -31.08 24.35 62.68
C ALA A 113 -31.25 24.02 64.18
N ASP A 114 -30.87 22.81 64.58
CA ASP A 114 -30.89 22.35 65.99
C ASP A 114 -29.83 23.06 66.86
N HIS A 115 -28.71 23.47 66.26
CA HIS A 115 -27.67 24.24 66.96
C HIS A 115 -27.99 25.74 67.07
N ALA A 116 -28.80 26.30 66.16
CA ALA A 116 -29.31 27.69 66.25
C ALA A 116 -30.49 27.82 67.23
N TYR A 117 -31.27 26.75 67.41
CA TYR A 117 -32.37 26.61 68.37
C TYR A 117 -31.96 26.84 69.84
N ASN A 118 -30.71 26.57 70.18
CA ASN A 118 -30.21 26.70 71.56
C ASN A 118 -29.75 28.10 71.97
N LYS A 119 -29.95 29.17 71.16
CA LYS A 119 -29.31 30.46 71.49
C LYS A 119 -30.08 31.78 71.42
N ASN A 120 -31.37 31.88 71.08
CA ASN A 120 -32.14 33.11 71.39
C ASN A 120 -33.65 32.90 71.38
N LYS A 121 -34.29 33.38 72.45
CA LYS A 121 -35.74 33.49 72.63
C LYS A 121 -36.30 34.64 71.79
N ASP A 122 -37.16 34.33 70.83
CA ASP A 122 -38.40 35.07 70.56
C ASP A 122 -39.38 34.18 69.76
N LEU A 123 -40.53 33.87 70.35
CA LEU A 123 -41.44 32.79 69.90
C LEU A 123 -42.53 33.25 68.92
N PHE A 124 -42.68 34.55 68.65
CA PHE A 124 -43.80 35.08 67.87
C PHE A 124 -43.54 35.09 66.35
N ASP A 125 -42.33 35.46 65.92
CA ASP A 125 -41.95 35.46 64.49
C ASP A 125 -41.82 34.04 63.92
N LEU A 126 -41.46 33.07 64.77
CA LEU A 126 -41.35 31.65 64.40
C LEU A 126 -42.69 31.03 64.01
N PHE A 127 -43.82 31.44 64.57
CA PHE A 127 -45.12 30.84 64.24
C PHE A 127 -45.60 31.23 62.83
N MET A 128 -45.36 32.47 62.41
CA MET A 128 -45.70 32.95 61.06
C MET A 128 -44.75 32.41 59.99
N ILE A 129 -43.47 32.21 60.32
CA ILE A 129 -42.48 31.59 59.43
C ILE A 129 -42.77 30.08 59.28
N ASN A 130 -43.09 29.34 60.35
CA ASN A 130 -43.35 27.89 60.26
C ASN A 130 -44.61 27.56 59.43
N LYS A 131 -45.65 28.39 59.53
CA LYS A 131 -46.87 28.22 58.72
C LYS A 131 -46.60 28.43 57.23
N SER A 132 -45.87 29.50 56.90
CA SER A 132 -45.46 29.82 55.52
C SER A 132 -44.44 28.81 54.97
N TYR A 133 -43.53 28.28 55.81
CA TYR A 133 -42.54 27.27 55.43
C TYR A 133 -43.16 25.89 55.25
N GLY A 134 -44.21 25.53 56.01
CA GLY A 134 -45.00 24.32 55.80
C GLY A 134 -45.69 24.32 54.44
N GLU A 135 -46.37 25.41 54.09
CA GLU A 135 -47.03 25.59 52.80
C GLU A 135 -46.04 25.62 51.61
N LEU A 136 -44.90 26.31 51.75
CA LEU A 136 -43.83 26.34 50.74
C LEU A 136 -43.09 25.01 50.60
N LYS A 137 -42.90 24.26 51.70
CA LYS A 137 -42.26 22.94 51.70
C LYS A 137 -43.18 21.90 51.07
N ASP A 138 -44.48 21.97 51.32
CA ASP A 138 -45.46 21.09 50.69
C ASP A 138 -45.62 21.40 49.19
N ASP A 139 -45.62 22.68 48.77
CA ASP A 139 -45.59 23.07 47.34
C ASP A 139 -44.30 22.63 46.65
N TYR A 140 -43.13 22.81 47.29
CA TYR A 140 -41.84 22.38 46.76
C TYR A 140 -41.72 20.85 46.66
N ILE A 141 -42.18 20.11 47.68
CA ILE A 141 -42.23 18.64 47.64
C ILE A 141 -43.24 18.16 46.59
N SER A 142 -44.36 18.86 46.41
CA SER A 142 -45.35 18.55 45.37
C SER A 142 -44.79 18.76 43.97
N LYS A 143 -44.14 19.90 43.71
CA LYS A 143 -43.42 20.18 42.45
C LYS A 143 -42.32 19.17 42.16
N GLN A 144 -41.48 18.86 43.15
CA GLN A 144 -40.43 17.83 43.00
C GLN A 144 -41.01 16.43 42.73
N LYS A 145 -42.14 16.07 43.36
CA LYS A 145 -42.84 14.80 43.07
C LYS A 145 -43.39 14.77 41.64
N GLU A 146 -43.95 15.87 41.14
CA GLU A 146 -44.42 15.95 39.76
C GLU A 146 -43.27 15.96 38.75
N GLU A 147 -42.16 16.65 38.99
CA GLU A 147 -40.95 16.58 38.16
C GLU A 147 -40.38 15.15 38.09
N ILE A 148 -40.33 14.44 39.23
CA ILE A 148 -39.93 13.03 39.28
C ILE A 148 -40.91 12.15 38.51
N LYS A 149 -42.23 12.35 38.67
CA LYS A 149 -43.25 11.60 37.91
C LYS A 149 -43.16 11.88 36.42
N GLU A 150 -42.89 13.11 36.01
CA GLU A 150 -42.72 13.48 34.61
C GLU A 150 -41.44 12.88 34.03
N GLY A 151 -40.35 12.86 34.79
CA GLY A 151 -39.11 12.15 34.45
C GLY A 151 -39.33 10.64 34.28
N ILE A 152 -40.09 10.01 35.19
CA ILE A 152 -40.46 8.59 35.09
C ILE A 152 -41.36 8.35 33.87
N ARG A 153 -42.33 9.24 33.58
CA ARG A 153 -43.19 9.14 32.39
C ARG A 153 -42.40 9.28 31.10
N LYS A 154 -41.47 10.24 31.00
CA LYS A 154 -40.57 10.41 29.85
C LYS A 154 -39.68 9.18 29.66
N LYS A 155 -39.08 8.67 30.74
CA LYS A 155 -38.27 7.45 30.70
C LYS A 155 -39.09 6.24 30.21
N LYS A 156 -40.29 6.04 30.77
CA LYS A 156 -41.19 4.94 30.36
C LYS A 156 -41.66 5.08 28.92
N LYS A 157 -41.91 6.31 28.45
CA LYS A 157 -42.24 6.60 27.04
C LYS A 157 -41.07 6.28 26.10
N ASN A 158 -39.85 6.62 26.51
CA ASN A 158 -38.63 6.29 25.76
C ASN A 158 -38.37 4.78 25.75
N GLU A 159 -38.59 4.07 26.87
CA GLU A 159 -38.51 2.60 26.95
C GLU A 159 -39.52 1.95 25.99
N ILE A 160 -40.77 2.40 25.98
CA ILE A 160 -41.81 1.90 25.06
C ILE A 160 -41.45 2.21 23.59
N ALA A 161 -40.94 3.41 23.31
CA ALA A 161 -40.51 3.78 21.96
C ALA A 161 -39.34 2.91 21.49
N HIS A 162 -38.38 2.63 22.38
CA HIS A 162 -37.26 1.75 22.11
C HIS A 162 -37.70 0.30 21.89
N GLU A 163 -38.59 -0.25 22.72
CA GLU A 163 -39.15 -1.60 22.50
C GLU A 163 -39.85 -1.71 21.14
N LYS A 164 -40.64 -0.70 20.75
CA LYS A 164 -41.28 -0.65 19.43
C LYS A 164 -40.26 -0.63 18.29
N LEU A 165 -39.18 0.13 18.44
CA LEU A 165 -38.09 0.15 17.47
C LEU A 165 -37.44 -1.24 17.35
N LEU A 166 -37.12 -1.89 18.48
CA LEU A 166 -36.52 -3.22 18.47
C LEU A 166 -37.42 -4.26 17.77
N THR A 167 -38.74 -4.18 17.96
CA THR A 167 -39.69 -5.04 17.23
C THR A 167 -39.68 -4.74 15.74
N LYS A 168 -39.70 -3.46 15.33
CA LYS A 168 -39.64 -3.06 13.92
C LYS A 168 -38.36 -3.60 13.25
N LEU A 169 -37.22 -3.44 13.91
CA LEU A 169 -35.92 -3.89 13.40
C LEU A 169 -35.82 -5.41 13.23
N LYS A 170 -36.44 -6.19 14.13
CA LYS A 170 -36.50 -7.67 14.01
C LYS A 170 -37.34 -8.14 12.84
N GLU A 171 -38.42 -7.44 12.50
CA GLU A 171 -39.20 -7.74 11.30
C GLU A 171 -38.45 -7.30 10.04
N LEU A 172 -37.90 -6.09 10.04
CA LEU A 172 -37.09 -5.57 8.94
C LEU A 172 -35.89 -6.49 8.61
N ALA A 173 -35.28 -7.13 9.61
CA ALA A 173 -34.14 -8.03 9.42
C ALA A 173 -34.47 -9.28 8.58
N LYS A 174 -35.74 -9.63 8.42
CA LYS A 174 -36.21 -10.76 7.60
C LYS A 174 -36.43 -10.38 6.15
N GLU A 175 -36.51 -9.09 5.84
CA GLU A 175 -36.74 -8.56 4.50
C GLU A 175 -35.46 -8.62 3.65
N SER A 176 -35.59 -8.40 2.35
CA SER A 176 -34.47 -8.29 1.42
C SER A 176 -33.62 -7.05 1.68
N LEU A 177 -32.35 -7.09 1.30
CA LEU A 177 -31.39 -6.02 1.59
C LEU A 177 -31.84 -4.66 1.05
N ASP A 178 -32.47 -4.60 -0.12
CA ASP A 178 -33.03 -3.37 -0.69
C ASP A 178 -34.09 -2.71 0.20
N ILE A 179 -35.01 -3.49 0.77
CA ILE A 179 -36.04 -2.98 1.71
C ILE A 179 -35.36 -2.47 3.00
N GLN A 180 -34.37 -3.20 3.49
CA GLN A 180 -33.61 -2.77 4.67
C GLN A 180 -32.88 -1.44 4.41
N LEU A 181 -32.29 -1.28 3.23
CA LEU A 181 -31.60 -0.06 2.82
C LEU A 181 -32.56 1.11 2.55
N MET A 182 -33.77 0.87 2.03
CA MET A 182 -34.78 1.92 1.87
C MET A 182 -35.16 2.57 3.21
N GLU A 183 -35.15 1.80 4.30
CA GLU A 183 -35.42 2.34 5.64
C GLU A 183 -34.17 2.95 6.29
N ALA A 184 -32.99 2.36 6.08
CA ALA A 184 -31.76 2.79 6.73
C ALA A 184 -31.05 3.96 6.03
N GLY A 185 -31.18 4.10 4.70
CA GLY A 185 -30.52 5.12 3.88
C GLY A 185 -29.22 4.64 3.22
N SER A 186 -28.37 3.94 3.97
CA SER A 186 -27.08 3.44 3.49
C SER A 186 -26.64 2.16 4.19
N ILE A 187 -25.61 1.49 3.66
CA ILE A 187 -24.99 0.32 4.31
C ILE A 187 -24.40 0.68 5.67
N GLU A 188 -23.77 1.85 5.80
CA GLU A 188 -23.19 2.30 7.07
C GLU A 188 -24.26 2.57 8.12
N GLU A 189 -25.34 3.26 7.74
CA GLU A 189 -26.47 3.50 8.62
C GLU A 189 -27.19 2.20 8.99
N LEU A 190 -27.33 1.25 8.05
CA LEU A 190 -27.91 -0.07 8.31
C LEU A 190 -27.07 -0.83 9.34
N VAL A 191 -25.75 -0.87 9.15
CA VAL A 191 -24.83 -1.53 10.08
C VAL A 191 -24.93 -0.90 11.47
N ASN A 192 -24.86 0.43 11.57
CA ASN A 192 -24.95 1.14 12.85
C ASN A 192 -26.31 0.89 13.53
N LEU A 193 -27.41 0.92 12.76
CA LEU A 193 -28.76 0.68 13.25
C LEU A 193 -28.89 -0.69 13.93
N TYR A 194 -28.31 -1.74 13.36
CA TYR A 194 -28.37 -3.09 13.95
C TYR A 194 -27.33 -3.31 15.06
N VAL A 195 -26.12 -2.76 14.92
CA VAL A 195 -25.03 -2.91 15.90
C VAL A 195 -25.34 -2.15 17.19
N ASP A 196 -25.76 -0.88 17.11
CA ASP A 196 -26.04 -0.02 18.27
C ASP A 196 -27.24 -0.53 19.09
N ASN A 197 -28.18 -1.18 18.42
CA ASN A 197 -29.36 -1.77 19.05
C ASN A 197 -29.16 -3.25 19.43
N HIS A 198 -27.98 -3.82 19.19
CA HIS A 198 -27.62 -5.21 19.50
C HIS A 198 -28.63 -6.24 18.93
N ILE A 199 -29.13 -5.99 17.72
CA ILE A 199 -30.06 -6.90 17.04
C ILE A 199 -29.29 -7.72 16.03
N ASP A 200 -29.54 -9.04 16.04
CA ASP A 200 -28.98 -9.93 15.07
C ASP A 200 -29.60 -9.73 13.68
N ASN A 201 -28.76 -9.57 12.67
CA ASN A 201 -29.16 -9.42 11.28
C ASN A 201 -28.19 -10.19 10.38
N ASP A 202 -28.74 -11.15 9.62
CA ASP A 202 -27.96 -12.03 8.75
C ASP A 202 -27.27 -11.26 7.61
N LYS A 203 -27.95 -10.28 7.01
CA LYS A 203 -27.38 -9.43 5.94
C LYS A 203 -26.20 -8.61 6.45
N VAL A 204 -26.34 -8.01 7.63
CA VAL A 204 -25.26 -7.26 8.29
C VAL A 204 -24.06 -8.17 8.58
N LYS A 205 -24.29 -9.40 9.06
CA LYS A 205 -23.22 -10.40 9.24
C LYS A 205 -22.52 -10.76 7.93
N GLN A 206 -23.28 -10.93 6.84
CA GLN A 206 -22.72 -11.20 5.52
C GLN A 206 -21.87 -10.02 5.03
N ILE A 207 -22.32 -8.76 5.21
CA ILE A 207 -21.57 -7.55 4.87
C ILE A 207 -20.23 -7.49 5.62
N PHE A 208 -20.25 -7.68 6.94
CA PHE A 208 -19.02 -7.77 7.74
C PHE A 208 -18.11 -8.90 7.25
N SER A 209 -18.68 -10.04 6.88
CA SER A 209 -17.91 -11.15 6.35
C SER A 209 -17.23 -10.81 5.02
N LEU A 210 -17.87 -10.05 4.13
CA LEU A 210 -17.28 -9.62 2.86
C LEU A 210 -16.17 -8.59 3.09
N LYS A 211 -16.38 -7.62 3.99
CA LYS A 211 -15.35 -6.63 4.37
C LYS A 211 -14.10 -7.31 4.94
N ASN A 212 -14.30 -8.23 5.89
CA ASN A 212 -13.18 -9.00 6.45
C ASN A 212 -12.48 -9.87 5.38
N ALA A 213 -13.23 -10.37 4.40
CA ALA A 213 -12.66 -11.14 3.30
C ALA A 213 -11.79 -10.28 2.38
N GLU A 214 -12.22 -9.05 2.08
CA GLU A 214 -11.43 -8.11 1.30
C GLU A 214 -10.10 -7.75 2.00
N GLU A 215 -10.16 -7.41 3.30
CA GLU A 215 -8.97 -7.15 4.10
C GLU A 215 -8.02 -8.35 4.12
N ALA A 216 -8.56 -9.55 4.29
CA ALA A 216 -7.77 -10.77 4.29
C ALA A 216 -7.06 -11.00 2.94
N ILE A 217 -7.76 -10.83 1.81
CA ILE A 217 -7.17 -10.92 0.46
C ILE A 217 -6.02 -9.93 0.28
N ILE A 218 -6.19 -8.69 0.75
CA ILE A 218 -5.13 -7.66 0.69
C ILE A 218 -3.92 -8.09 1.52
N GLN A 219 -4.13 -8.52 2.77
CA GLN A 219 -3.05 -8.96 3.66
C GLN A 219 -2.27 -10.16 3.10
N TYR A 220 -2.95 -11.13 2.49
CA TYR A 220 -2.26 -12.30 1.90
C TYR A 220 -1.31 -11.92 0.77
N ARG A 221 -1.67 -10.91 -0.03
CA ARG A 221 -0.77 -10.39 -1.07
C ARG A 221 0.50 -9.84 -0.43
N GLU A 222 0.36 -9.01 0.59
CA GLU A 222 1.49 -8.41 1.32
C GLU A 222 2.37 -9.50 1.95
N VAL A 223 1.77 -10.49 2.60
CA VAL A 223 2.49 -11.61 3.21
C VAL A 223 3.23 -12.43 2.15
N THR A 224 2.59 -12.77 1.03
CA THR A 224 3.23 -13.53 -0.05
C THR A 224 4.41 -12.76 -0.65
N GLU A 225 4.28 -11.45 -0.82
CA GLU A 225 5.36 -10.59 -1.32
C GLU A 225 6.56 -10.55 -0.37
N ILE A 226 6.30 -10.46 0.95
CA ILE A 226 7.34 -10.52 1.98
C ILE A 226 8.01 -11.90 2.01
N GLU A 227 7.23 -12.99 1.96
CA GLU A 227 7.75 -14.36 2.00
C GLU A 227 8.62 -14.73 0.79
N CYS A 228 8.36 -14.11 -0.36
CA CYS A 228 9.15 -14.30 -1.58
C CYS A 228 10.35 -13.33 -1.68
N THR A 229 10.53 -12.39 -0.74
CA THR A 229 11.59 -11.38 -0.80
C THR A 229 12.71 -11.65 0.21
N TYR A 230 13.95 -11.62 -0.27
CA TYR A 230 15.15 -11.92 0.49
C TYR A 230 16.20 -10.82 0.30
N HIS A 231 16.85 -10.44 1.38
CA HIS A 231 18.04 -9.59 1.38
C HIS A 231 19.19 -10.42 1.94
N LEU A 232 20.26 -10.59 1.16
CA LEU A 232 21.33 -11.53 1.47
C LEU A 232 22.71 -10.95 1.23
N ASP A 233 23.64 -11.32 2.10
CA ASP A 233 25.08 -11.25 1.89
C ASP A 233 25.75 -12.64 1.84
N GLU A 234 27.00 -12.70 1.37
CA GLU A 234 27.75 -13.96 1.26
C GLU A 234 27.92 -14.73 2.58
N GLY A 235 27.83 -14.06 3.73
CA GLY A 235 27.96 -14.62 5.07
C GLY A 235 26.66 -15.21 5.62
N GLU A 236 25.51 -14.84 5.08
CA GLU A 236 24.18 -15.30 5.53
C GLU A 236 23.79 -16.68 4.96
N LEU A 237 24.50 -17.18 3.96
CA LEU A 237 24.26 -18.53 3.43
C LEU A 237 24.55 -19.62 4.48
N PRO A 238 23.70 -20.65 4.62
CA PRO A 238 23.99 -21.80 5.45
C PRO A 238 25.31 -22.47 5.05
N GLU A 239 26.00 -23.09 6.02
CA GLU A 239 27.36 -23.65 5.84
C GLU A 239 27.50 -24.52 4.59
N LYS A 240 26.50 -25.36 4.31
CA LYS A 240 26.48 -26.24 3.12
C LYS A 240 26.42 -25.45 1.81
N LYS A 241 25.52 -24.47 1.70
CA LYS A 241 25.40 -23.61 0.51
C LYS A 241 26.60 -22.68 0.36
N ASN A 242 27.15 -22.17 1.46
CA ASN A 242 28.39 -21.40 1.44
C ASN A 242 29.58 -22.23 0.90
N LYS A 243 29.65 -23.53 1.26
CA LYS A 243 30.65 -24.45 0.70
C LYS A 243 30.44 -24.67 -0.81
N GLN A 244 29.19 -24.82 -1.27
CA GLN A 244 28.87 -24.92 -2.69
C GLN A 244 29.28 -23.65 -3.46
N TYR A 245 28.94 -22.47 -2.93
CA TYR A 245 29.36 -21.17 -3.48
C TYR A 245 30.88 -21.09 -3.64
N LYS A 246 31.64 -21.38 -2.58
CA LYS A 246 33.12 -21.39 -2.61
C LYS A 246 33.69 -22.42 -3.59
N ASN A 247 33.04 -23.57 -3.75
CA ASN A 247 33.47 -24.57 -4.73
C ASN A 247 33.27 -24.06 -6.16
N ARG A 248 32.12 -23.43 -6.46
CA ARG A 248 31.83 -22.82 -7.77
C ARG A 248 32.85 -21.74 -8.11
N LEU A 249 33.17 -20.86 -7.17
CA LEU A 249 34.21 -19.83 -7.35
C LEU A 249 35.58 -20.42 -7.69
N ARG A 250 36.00 -21.51 -7.02
CA ARG A 250 37.30 -22.14 -7.30
C ARG A 250 37.38 -22.83 -8.65
N ASN A 251 36.24 -23.25 -9.19
CA ASN A 251 36.17 -23.92 -10.50
C ASN A 251 35.99 -22.93 -11.66
N GLU A 252 35.78 -21.64 -11.37
CA GLU A 252 35.69 -20.60 -12.39
C GLU A 252 37.08 -20.22 -12.89
N THR A 253 37.27 -20.32 -14.20
CA THR A 253 38.53 -20.04 -14.90
C THR A 253 38.97 -18.58 -14.74
N ASN A 254 38.02 -17.67 -14.55
CA ASN A 254 38.28 -16.24 -14.35
C ASN A 254 37.65 -15.73 -13.04
N HIS A 255 37.99 -16.37 -11.91
CA HIS A 255 37.42 -16.09 -10.58
C HIS A 255 37.78 -14.71 -10.00
N ASP A 256 38.81 -14.04 -10.54
CA ASP A 256 39.17 -12.66 -10.20
C ASP A 256 38.26 -11.63 -10.88
N ASP A 257 37.49 -12.04 -11.90
CA ASP A 257 36.50 -11.19 -12.52
C ASP A 257 35.29 -10.98 -11.59
N ILE A 258 35.06 -9.72 -11.25
CA ILE A 258 34.01 -9.29 -10.32
C ILE A 258 32.62 -9.64 -10.89
N TRP A 259 32.47 -9.62 -12.22
CA TRP A 259 31.23 -9.97 -12.89
C TRP A 259 30.90 -11.45 -12.71
N ASN A 260 31.83 -12.35 -13.03
CA ASN A 260 31.66 -13.79 -12.83
C ASN A 260 31.40 -14.16 -11.37
N ARG A 261 32.12 -13.55 -10.42
CA ARG A 261 31.85 -13.76 -8.99
C ARG A 261 30.42 -13.36 -8.62
N LYS A 262 29.94 -12.21 -9.12
CA LYS A 262 28.57 -11.74 -8.85
C LYS A 262 27.51 -12.66 -9.46
N ASN A 263 27.75 -13.20 -10.65
CA ASN A 263 26.84 -14.17 -11.29
C ASN A 263 26.75 -15.47 -10.48
N ILE A 264 27.89 -16.02 -10.07
CA ILE A 264 27.95 -17.23 -9.24
C ILE A 264 27.22 -17.00 -7.90
N TRP A 265 27.35 -15.80 -7.32
CA TRP A 265 26.63 -15.40 -6.12
C TRP A 265 25.11 -15.39 -6.35
N PHE A 266 24.61 -14.70 -7.38
CA PHE A 266 23.17 -14.63 -7.66
C PHE A 266 22.56 -16.00 -7.93
N TYR A 267 23.20 -16.83 -8.73
CA TYR A 267 22.71 -18.19 -8.99
C TYR A 267 22.65 -19.04 -7.71
N THR A 268 23.71 -18.97 -6.88
CA THR A 268 23.74 -19.75 -5.63
C THR A 268 22.74 -19.25 -4.59
N ALA A 269 22.54 -17.92 -4.50
CA ALA A 269 21.55 -17.32 -3.62
C ALA A 269 20.12 -17.66 -4.09
N ALA A 270 19.85 -17.56 -5.40
CA ALA A 270 18.55 -17.91 -5.99
C ALA A 270 18.17 -19.38 -5.72
N GLU A 271 19.12 -20.31 -5.86
CA GLU A 271 18.90 -21.71 -5.47
C GLU A 271 18.46 -21.84 -4.01
N TRP A 272 19.21 -21.18 -3.13
CA TRP A 272 19.00 -21.31 -1.70
C TRP A 272 17.67 -20.71 -1.24
N ILE A 273 17.26 -19.54 -1.76
CA ILE A 273 16.00 -18.93 -1.32
C ILE A 273 14.79 -19.78 -1.69
N VAL A 274 14.83 -20.49 -2.81
CA VAL A 274 13.74 -21.40 -3.22
C VAL A 274 13.72 -22.64 -2.30
N GLU A 275 14.88 -23.20 -1.97
CA GLU A 275 14.99 -24.27 -0.96
C GLU A 275 14.45 -23.82 0.40
N ASP A 276 14.87 -22.65 0.88
CA ASP A 276 14.44 -22.08 2.15
C ASP A 276 12.92 -21.81 2.16
N TRP A 277 12.38 -21.21 1.08
CA TRP A 277 10.95 -21.01 0.91
C TRP A 277 10.18 -22.34 0.97
N ALA A 278 10.64 -23.37 0.26
CA ALA A 278 9.97 -24.67 0.24
C ALA A 278 10.00 -25.36 1.61
N LEU A 279 11.13 -25.28 2.33
CA LEU A 279 11.29 -25.84 3.67
C LEU A 279 10.43 -25.11 4.72
N LYS A 280 10.34 -23.77 4.67
CA LYS A 280 9.43 -22.98 5.53
C LYS A 280 7.98 -23.41 5.37
N HIS A 281 7.61 -23.81 4.16
CA HIS A 281 6.28 -24.29 3.80
C HIS A 281 6.09 -25.81 3.96
N LYS A 282 7.07 -26.50 4.55
CA LYS A 282 7.01 -27.94 4.88
C LYS A 282 6.86 -28.84 3.65
N LEU A 283 7.33 -28.38 2.48
CA LEU A 283 7.43 -29.19 1.28
C LEU A 283 8.63 -30.14 1.38
N ASN A 284 8.56 -31.29 0.72
CA ASN A 284 9.70 -32.19 0.61
C ASN A 284 10.69 -31.63 -0.42
N VAL A 285 11.95 -31.49 -0.05
CA VAL A 285 13.01 -30.96 -0.93
C VAL A 285 14.15 -31.95 -1.05
N ILE A 286 14.50 -32.32 -2.28
CA ILE A 286 15.72 -33.05 -2.64
C ILE A 286 16.57 -32.12 -3.50
N ASP A 287 17.82 -31.92 -3.09
CA ASP A 287 18.79 -31.08 -3.79
C ASP A 287 19.67 -31.97 -4.68
N TYR A 288 19.49 -31.89 -6.00
CA TYR A 288 20.23 -32.72 -6.95
C TYR A 288 21.69 -32.30 -7.07
N ASN A 289 22.01 -31.04 -6.80
CA ASN A 289 23.37 -30.52 -6.78
C ASN A 289 24.23 -31.17 -5.67
N LYS A 290 23.62 -31.88 -4.70
CA LYS A 290 24.35 -32.70 -3.70
C LYS A 290 25.01 -33.94 -4.30
N THR A 291 24.38 -34.56 -5.30
CA THR A 291 24.85 -35.83 -5.88
C THR A 291 25.44 -35.63 -7.28
N ASN A 292 24.97 -34.62 -8.02
CA ASN A 292 25.47 -34.25 -9.34
C ASN A 292 25.47 -32.72 -9.51
N LEU A 293 26.65 -32.10 -9.48
CA LEU A 293 26.85 -30.65 -9.67
C LEU A 293 26.46 -30.14 -11.08
N HIS A 294 26.21 -31.05 -12.02
CA HIS A 294 25.80 -30.76 -13.40
C HIS A 294 24.41 -31.35 -13.71
N SER A 295 23.58 -31.55 -12.68
CA SER A 295 22.20 -31.97 -12.89
C SER A 295 21.47 -30.89 -13.71
N PRO A 296 20.71 -31.26 -14.77
CA PRO A 296 19.94 -30.27 -15.53
C PRO A 296 18.84 -29.63 -14.68
N GLN A 297 18.33 -30.32 -13.66
CA GLN A 297 17.40 -29.80 -12.66
C GLN A 297 18.10 -29.58 -11.32
N ASP A 298 17.76 -28.49 -10.62
CA ASP A 298 18.40 -28.11 -9.35
C ASP A 298 17.81 -28.86 -8.16
N TYR A 299 16.47 -28.99 -8.13
CA TYR A 299 15.75 -29.58 -7.01
C TYR A 299 14.59 -30.47 -7.46
N ASN A 300 14.24 -31.44 -6.63
CA ASN A 300 12.90 -32.01 -6.59
C ASN A 300 12.15 -31.41 -5.41
N ILE A 301 11.06 -30.68 -5.67
CA ILE A 301 10.17 -30.12 -4.66
C ILE A 301 8.83 -30.84 -4.77
N ASP A 302 8.46 -31.59 -3.75
CA ASP A 302 7.20 -32.37 -3.71
C ASP A 302 6.91 -33.16 -5.00
N ARG A 303 7.93 -33.90 -5.47
CA ARG A 303 7.89 -34.75 -6.68
C ARG A 303 7.86 -34.00 -8.00
N LYS A 304 8.16 -32.69 -7.99
CA LYS A 304 8.35 -31.87 -9.19
C LYS A 304 9.83 -31.55 -9.36
N ASP A 305 10.40 -31.94 -10.50
CA ASP A 305 11.77 -31.58 -10.85
C ASP A 305 11.77 -30.15 -11.38
N VAL A 306 12.44 -29.26 -10.65
CA VAL A 306 12.45 -27.83 -10.91
C VAL A 306 13.86 -27.34 -11.19
N ALA A 307 13.96 -26.40 -12.12
CA ALA A 307 15.16 -25.65 -12.39
C ALA A 307 14.98 -24.20 -11.98
N ILE A 308 15.99 -23.67 -11.30
CA ILE A 308 15.96 -22.33 -10.76
C ILE A 308 16.74 -21.43 -11.71
N LYS A 309 16.06 -20.39 -12.17
CA LYS A 309 16.62 -19.44 -13.12
C LYS A 309 16.55 -18.06 -12.50
N THR A 310 17.63 -17.27 -12.62
CA THR A 310 17.71 -15.95 -12.01
C THR A 310 18.10 -14.85 -12.99
N THR A 311 17.53 -13.66 -12.83
CA THR A 311 18.03 -12.45 -13.53
C THR A 311 19.32 -11.93 -12.88
N ILE A 312 20.07 -11.07 -13.59
CA ILE A 312 21.25 -10.37 -13.06
C ILE A 312 21.01 -8.85 -13.11
N GLY A 313 20.54 -8.28 -12.01
CA GLY A 313 20.37 -6.84 -11.83
C GLY A 313 21.58 -6.19 -11.16
N ILE A 314 22.18 -5.17 -11.78
CA ILE A 314 23.26 -4.35 -11.22
C ILE A 314 23.02 -2.86 -11.48
N GLY A 315 22.84 -2.07 -10.43
CA GLY A 315 22.62 -0.62 -10.54
C GLY A 315 21.34 -0.35 -11.33
N HIS A 316 21.41 0.38 -12.45
CA HIS A 316 20.26 0.55 -13.36
C HIS A 316 20.20 -0.51 -14.46
N ARG A 317 21.20 -1.38 -14.57
CA ARG A 317 21.26 -2.40 -15.62
C ARG A 317 20.65 -3.69 -15.12
N GLU A 318 19.57 -4.13 -15.73
CA GLU A 318 19.12 -5.51 -15.63
C GLU A 318 19.66 -6.25 -16.87
N LEU A 319 20.53 -7.21 -16.65
CA LEU A 319 21.14 -8.00 -17.73
C LEU A 319 20.65 -9.45 -17.62
N PRO A 320 20.47 -10.14 -18.76
CA PRO A 320 19.78 -11.42 -18.80
C PRO A 320 20.65 -12.48 -18.13
N THR A 321 20.09 -13.51 -17.51
CA THR A 321 19.37 -14.56 -18.25
C THR A 321 18.72 -15.52 -17.27
N TYR A 322 17.46 -15.90 -17.50
CA TYR A 322 16.94 -17.17 -16.96
C TYR A 322 17.54 -18.38 -17.71
N CYS A 323 18.84 -18.36 -18.05
CA CYS A 323 19.49 -19.44 -18.78
C CYS A 323 20.14 -20.40 -17.78
N SER A 324 20.08 -21.69 -18.09
CA SER A 324 21.01 -22.68 -17.54
C SER A 324 22.44 -22.34 -17.96
N ALA A 325 23.42 -22.85 -17.21
CA ALA A 325 24.85 -22.65 -17.49
C ALA A 325 25.30 -23.13 -18.89
N ASP A 326 24.48 -23.94 -19.57
CA ASP A 326 24.73 -24.54 -20.88
C ASP A 326 23.83 -23.99 -22.01
N GLY A 327 22.93 -23.05 -21.72
CA GLY A 327 22.12 -22.35 -22.74
C GLY A 327 21.09 -23.22 -23.46
N ASN A 328 20.82 -24.44 -22.98
CA ASN A 328 19.80 -25.33 -23.54
C ASN A 328 18.68 -25.55 -22.51
N HIS A 329 17.44 -25.25 -22.89
CA HIS A 329 16.27 -25.63 -22.11
C HIS A 329 15.80 -27.02 -22.54
N GLU A 330 15.69 -27.96 -21.59
CA GLU A 330 15.09 -29.26 -21.87
C GLU A 330 13.57 -29.14 -22.02
N SER A 331 12.99 -29.79 -23.03
CA SER A 331 11.53 -29.85 -23.20
C SER A 331 10.90 -30.52 -21.96
N GLY A 332 9.90 -29.88 -21.34
CA GLY A 332 9.26 -30.35 -20.10
C GLY A 332 9.87 -29.87 -18.77
N GLU A 333 10.93 -29.05 -18.78
CA GLU A 333 11.52 -28.47 -17.54
C GLU A 333 10.55 -27.48 -16.85
N ILE A 334 10.31 -27.67 -15.53
CA ILE A 334 9.56 -26.71 -14.69
C ILE A 334 10.55 -25.66 -14.20
N ILE A 335 10.26 -24.39 -14.45
CA ILE A 335 11.17 -23.28 -14.13
C ILE A 335 10.64 -22.47 -12.96
N ILE A 336 11.47 -22.23 -11.94
CA ILE A 336 11.21 -21.22 -10.91
C ILE A 336 12.04 -19.98 -11.22
N GLY A 337 11.37 -18.87 -11.48
CA GLY A 337 11.99 -17.58 -11.80
C GLY A 337 12.30 -16.77 -10.54
N VAL A 338 13.54 -16.30 -10.45
CA VAL A 338 14.01 -15.40 -9.39
C VAL A 338 14.54 -14.11 -9.98
N ARG A 339 14.13 -12.97 -9.45
CA ARG A 339 14.75 -11.67 -9.77
C ARG A 339 15.84 -11.38 -8.74
N SER A 340 17.10 -11.31 -9.19
CA SER A 340 18.24 -10.98 -8.31
C SER A 340 18.83 -9.64 -8.69
N HIS A 341 19.10 -8.79 -7.70
CA HIS A 341 19.57 -7.43 -7.91
C HIS A 341 20.60 -7.00 -6.86
N SER A 342 21.57 -6.19 -7.27
CA SER A 342 22.49 -5.52 -6.34
C SER A 342 22.79 -4.10 -6.82
N ARG A 343 23.03 -3.17 -5.89
CA ARG A 343 23.25 -1.76 -6.20
C ARG A 343 24.47 -1.51 -7.09
N SER A 344 25.50 -2.34 -6.96
CA SER A 344 26.72 -2.27 -7.78
C SER A 344 27.44 -3.62 -7.80
N LEU A 345 28.39 -3.78 -8.71
CA LEU A 345 29.23 -4.99 -8.81
C LEU A 345 29.94 -5.34 -7.50
N GLY A 346 30.39 -4.32 -6.75
CA GLY A 346 31.12 -4.49 -5.49
C GLY A 346 30.25 -4.49 -4.23
N ALA A 347 28.94 -4.28 -4.35
CA ALA A 347 28.05 -4.31 -3.19
C ALA A 347 28.02 -5.72 -2.57
N LYS A 348 28.07 -5.81 -1.24
CA LYS A 348 28.05 -7.09 -0.52
C LYS A 348 26.64 -7.67 -0.46
N GLU A 349 25.66 -6.81 -0.23
CA GLU A 349 24.26 -7.18 -0.16
C GLU A 349 23.63 -7.25 -1.55
N SER A 350 22.69 -8.17 -1.71
CA SER A 350 21.78 -8.27 -2.84
C SER A 350 20.37 -8.58 -2.39
N MET A 351 19.42 -8.17 -3.22
CA MET A 351 18.01 -8.43 -3.07
C MET A 351 17.60 -9.52 -4.05
N HIS A 352 16.78 -10.45 -3.59
CA HIS A 352 16.27 -11.54 -4.40
C HIS A 352 14.77 -11.67 -4.19
N TYR A 353 14.02 -11.84 -5.27
CA TYR A 353 12.57 -11.97 -5.25
C TYR A 353 12.14 -13.18 -6.06
N ILE A 354 11.44 -14.13 -5.44
CA ILE A 354 10.89 -15.29 -6.16
C ILE A 354 9.63 -14.85 -6.90
N GLN A 355 9.70 -14.80 -8.23
CA GLN A 355 8.64 -14.26 -9.07
C GLN A 355 7.53 -15.26 -9.36
N GLY A 356 7.85 -16.56 -9.37
CA GLY A 356 6.87 -17.62 -9.58
C GLY A 356 7.43 -18.84 -10.31
N VAL A 357 6.52 -19.67 -10.82
CA VAL A 357 6.81 -20.93 -11.50
C VAL A 357 6.17 -20.99 -12.88
N LEU A 358 6.94 -21.43 -13.88
CA LEU A 358 6.50 -21.75 -15.22
C LEU A 358 6.48 -23.28 -15.38
N ASP A 359 5.29 -23.81 -15.65
CA ASP A 359 5.06 -25.21 -15.97
C ASP A 359 4.12 -25.28 -17.18
N GLU A 360 4.65 -25.74 -18.31
CA GLU A 360 3.89 -25.83 -19.58
C GLU A 360 2.76 -26.85 -19.51
N SER A 361 2.88 -27.88 -18.67
CA SER A 361 1.81 -28.88 -18.52
C SER A 361 0.52 -28.26 -17.97
N LEU A 362 0.60 -27.09 -17.31
CA LEU A 362 -0.59 -26.36 -16.89
C LEU A 362 -1.44 -25.91 -18.08
N TYR A 363 -0.87 -25.74 -19.27
CA TYR A 363 -1.62 -25.32 -20.46
C TYR A 363 -2.32 -26.49 -21.17
N GLU A 364 -2.03 -27.73 -20.78
CA GLU A 364 -2.75 -28.91 -21.28
C GLU A 364 -4.26 -28.76 -21.00
N ASP A 365 -5.10 -29.25 -21.90
CA ASP A 365 -6.58 -29.19 -21.81
C ASP A 365 -7.21 -27.79 -21.88
N ILE A 366 -6.42 -26.71 -22.06
CA ILE A 366 -6.97 -25.38 -22.37
C ILE A 366 -7.13 -25.25 -23.90
N LYS A 367 -8.36 -24.96 -24.33
CA LYS A 367 -8.76 -24.81 -25.73
C LYS A 367 -8.67 -23.37 -26.23
N GLN A 368 -8.72 -22.38 -25.34
CA GLN A 368 -8.47 -20.98 -25.73
C GLN A 368 -7.09 -20.87 -26.39
N PRO A 369 -6.99 -20.36 -27.62
CA PRO A 369 -5.71 -20.17 -28.26
C PRO A 369 -4.99 -18.95 -27.67
N LEU A 370 -3.66 -19.04 -27.59
CA LEU A 370 -2.79 -17.88 -27.47
C LEU A 370 -2.38 -17.45 -28.88
N ASN A 371 -2.80 -16.27 -29.32
CA ASN A 371 -2.67 -15.86 -30.73
C ASN A 371 -1.29 -15.25 -31.04
N TYR A 372 -0.79 -14.45 -30.11
CA TYR A 372 0.38 -13.61 -30.29
C TYR A 372 1.43 -13.87 -29.23
N PHE A 373 1.00 -14.09 -28.00
CA PHE A 373 1.85 -14.23 -26.84
C PHE A 373 1.90 -15.71 -26.44
N ILE A 374 2.76 -16.45 -27.13
CA ILE A 374 2.96 -17.90 -26.96
C ILE A 374 4.16 -18.11 -26.04
N ILE A 375 4.14 -19.19 -25.26
CA ILE A 375 5.23 -19.56 -24.36
C ILE A 375 6.54 -19.68 -25.15
N ASP A 376 7.58 -19.01 -24.65
CA ASP A 376 8.96 -19.08 -25.12
C ASP A 376 9.86 -19.35 -23.90
N LYS A 377 10.60 -20.46 -23.89
CA LYS A 377 11.46 -20.86 -22.75
C LYS A 377 12.78 -20.12 -22.73
N ASP A 378 13.29 -19.76 -23.91
CA ASP A 378 14.53 -19.01 -24.01
C ASP A 378 14.34 -17.60 -23.43
N VAL A 379 13.07 -17.18 -23.28
CA VAL A 379 12.69 -15.83 -22.93
C VAL A 379 11.46 -15.77 -22.02
N ILE A 380 11.68 -15.85 -20.70
CA ILE A 380 10.62 -15.88 -19.69
C ILE A 380 9.99 -14.49 -19.48
N ASN A 381 8.67 -14.39 -19.68
CA ASN A 381 7.86 -13.22 -19.28
C ASN A 381 7.34 -13.39 -17.83
N PRO A 382 7.30 -12.32 -17.03
CA PRO A 382 6.51 -12.26 -15.78
C PRO A 382 5.11 -12.91 -15.80
N CYS A 383 4.35 -12.77 -16.88
CA CYS A 383 3.02 -13.37 -17.08
C CYS A 383 3.05 -14.89 -17.28
N TYR A 384 4.21 -15.50 -17.56
CA TYR A 384 4.37 -16.96 -17.57
C TYR A 384 4.55 -17.52 -16.16
N LEU A 385 4.96 -16.69 -15.21
CA LEU A 385 5.30 -17.09 -13.86
C LEU A 385 4.06 -17.08 -12.97
N HIS A 386 3.67 -18.25 -12.48
CA HIS A 386 2.52 -18.43 -11.63
C HIS A 386 2.91 -18.41 -10.14
N SER A 387 1.95 -18.13 -9.27
CA SER A 387 2.18 -18.19 -7.82
C SER A 387 2.65 -19.57 -7.36
N LEU A 388 3.79 -19.62 -6.65
CA LEU A 388 4.30 -20.83 -6.01
C LEU A 388 3.32 -21.38 -4.97
N ASN A 389 2.67 -20.49 -4.21
CA ASN A 389 1.65 -20.86 -3.23
C ASN A 389 0.50 -21.63 -3.88
N ALA A 390 0.03 -21.15 -5.03
CA ALA A 390 -1.02 -21.81 -5.80
C ALA A 390 -0.54 -23.13 -6.41
N TYR A 391 0.67 -23.13 -6.99
CA TYR A 391 1.23 -24.30 -7.67
C TYR A 391 1.51 -25.49 -6.73
N PHE A 392 2.11 -25.22 -5.57
CA PHE A 392 2.43 -26.24 -4.56
C PHE A 392 1.33 -26.42 -3.51
N ASN A 393 0.20 -25.70 -3.63
CA ASN A 393 -0.95 -25.77 -2.72
C ASN A 393 -0.56 -25.59 -1.23
N VAL A 394 0.34 -24.63 -0.98
CA VAL A 394 1.01 -24.41 0.31
C VAL A 394 0.15 -23.59 1.26
N ASN A 395 -0.51 -22.57 0.71
CA ASN A 395 -1.49 -21.80 1.44
C ASN A 395 -2.85 -22.35 1.03
N LYS A 396 -3.45 -23.16 1.91
CA LYS A 396 -4.87 -23.52 1.78
C LYS A 396 -5.59 -22.21 1.53
N GLU A 397 -6.15 -22.09 0.34
CA GLU A 397 -6.97 -20.97 -0.08
C GLU A 397 -7.82 -20.50 1.09
N PHE A 398 -7.93 -19.20 1.30
CA PHE A 398 -8.78 -18.63 2.34
C PHE A 398 -10.07 -19.45 2.47
N GLU A 399 -10.33 -19.97 3.66
CA GLU A 399 -11.58 -20.68 3.97
C GLU A 399 -12.74 -19.66 4.03
N PHE A 400 -12.99 -18.95 2.93
CA PHE A 400 -14.31 -18.37 2.64
C PHE A 400 -15.28 -19.47 2.19
N SER A 401 -14.74 -20.62 1.74
CA SER A 401 -15.49 -21.79 1.31
C SER A 401 -16.37 -22.31 2.44
N GLY A 402 -17.67 -22.07 2.33
CA GLY A 402 -18.69 -22.57 3.27
C GLY A 402 -19.67 -21.52 3.77
N ARG A 403 -19.37 -20.21 3.65
CA ARG A 403 -20.34 -19.16 3.93
C ARG A 403 -21.25 -18.97 2.71
N LYS A 404 -22.55 -19.17 2.90
CA LYS A 404 -23.56 -18.87 1.88
C LYS A 404 -23.91 -17.39 1.98
N TYR A 405 -23.73 -16.67 0.89
CA TYR A 405 -24.20 -15.30 0.74
C TYR A 405 -25.55 -15.36 0.05
N SER A 406 -26.49 -14.51 0.48
CA SER A 406 -27.78 -14.43 -0.18
C SER A 406 -27.67 -13.65 -1.49
N ASP A 407 -28.48 -14.03 -2.48
CA ASP A 407 -28.41 -13.47 -3.83
C ASP A 407 -28.57 -11.95 -3.82
N ASP A 408 -29.48 -11.39 -3.03
CA ASP A 408 -29.69 -9.94 -2.90
C ASP A 408 -28.43 -9.18 -2.42
N VAL A 409 -27.66 -9.74 -1.48
CA VAL A 409 -26.40 -9.15 -1.00
C VAL A 409 -25.36 -9.16 -2.11
N ILE A 410 -25.21 -10.30 -2.80
CA ILE A 410 -24.27 -10.43 -3.92
C ILE A 410 -24.65 -9.46 -5.05
N GLN A 411 -25.94 -9.41 -5.41
CA GLN A 411 -26.42 -8.55 -6.50
C GLN A 411 -26.26 -7.07 -6.19
N TYR A 412 -26.51 -6.66 -4.95
CA TYR A 412 -26.31 -5.28 -4.51
C TYR A 412 -24.86 -4.83 -4.73
N PHE A 413 -23.89 -5.54 -4.16
CA PHE A 413 -22.48 -5.13 -4.23
C PHE A 413 -21.87 -5.28 -5.63
N LEU A 414 -22.30 -6.28 -6.42
CA LEU A 414 -21.92 -6.35 -7.84
C LEU A 414 -22.46 -5.14 -8.63
N GLY A 415 -23.67 -4.67 -8.32
CA GLY A 415 -24.29 -3.49 -8.94
C GLY A 415 -23.59 -2.18 -8.57
N GLU A 416 -23.31 -1.99 -7.28
CA GLU A 416 -22.59 -0.83 -6.75
C GLU A 416 -21.08 -0.86 -7.06
N ARG A 417 -20.56 -1.98 -7.59
CA ARG A 417 -19.14 -2.20 -7.86
C ARG A 417 -18.24 -2.05 -6.63
N GLU A 418 -18.79 -2.40 -5.46
CA GLU A 418 -18.07 -2.44 -4.18
C GLU A 418 -17.75 -3.89 -3.80
N LEU A 419 -16.70 -4.09 -2.98
CA LEU A 419 -16.29 -5.42 -2.50
C LEU A 419 -16.09 -6.45 -3.64
N LEU A 420 -15.63 -5.98 -4.81
CA LEU A 420 -15.49 -6.84 -5.99
C LEU A 420 -14.45 -7.95 -5.79
N LYS A 421 -13.36 -7.69 -5.07
CA LYS A 421 -12.31 -8.69 -4.78
C LYS A 421 -12.87 -9.95 -4.12
N PRO A 422 -13.51 -9.90 -2.94
CA PRO A 422 -14.07 -11.10 -2.34
C PRO A 422 -15.20 -11.71 -3.17
N LEU A 423 -16.05 -10.90 -3.80
CA LEU A 423 -17.18 -11.42 -4.60
C LEU A 423 -16.72 -12.19 -5.85
N LEU A 424 -15.77 -11.64 -6.59
CA LEU A 424 -15.21 -12.28 -7.78
C LEU A 424 -14.31 -13.45 -7.41
N TYR A 425 -13.58 -13.38 -6.29
CA TYR A 425 -12.85 -14.54 -5.75
C TYR A 425 -13.80 -15.70 -5.38
N ILE A 426 -14.94 -15.42 -4.75
CA ILE A 426 -15.95 -16.44 -4.44
C ILE A 426 -16.57 -16.99 -5.73
N ALA A 427 -16.93 -16.10 -6.66
CA ALA A 427 -17.52 -16.48 -7.94
C ALA A 427 -16.56 -17.34 -8.78
N SER A 428 -15.25 -17.09 -8.71
CA SER A 428 -14.23 -17.80 -9.49
C SER A 428 -14.11 -19.30 -9.16
N LYS A 429 -14.63 -19.73 -8.00
CA LYS A 429 -14.70 -21.14 -7.60
C LYS A 429 -15.75 -21.95 -8.38
N GLN A 430 -16.70 -21.28 -9.04
CA GLN A 430 -17.72 -21.93 -9.86
C GLN A 430 -17.86 -21.22 -11.22
N PRO A 431 -17.61 -21.89 -12.35
CA PRO A 431 -17.53 -21.24 -13.66
C PRO A 431 -18.76 -20.43 -14.06
N ASP A 432 -19.97 -20.91 -13.74
CA ASP A 432 -21.21 -20.21 -14.07
C ASP A 432 -21.44 -18.99 -13.18
N ASN A 433 -21.02 -19.03 -11.90
CA ASN A 433 -21.07 -17.86 -11.03
C ASN A 433 -20.09 -16.80 -11.51
N LEU A 434 -18.86 -17.20 -11.88
CA LEU A 434 -17.87 -16.29 -12.46
C LEU A 434 -18.41 -15.64 -13.74
N HIS A 435 -18.99 -16.43 -14.64
CA HIS A 435 -19.62 -15.92 -15.86
C HIS A 435 -20.70 -14.87 -15.56
N ASN A 436 -21.61 -15.17 -14.62
CA ASN A 436 -22.70 -14.26 -14.25
C ASN A 436 -22.19 -12.98 -13.58
N ALA A 437 -21.19 -13.09 -12.70
CA ALA A 437 -20.59 -11.94 -12.04
C ALA A 437 -19.88 -11.03 -13.05
N LEU A 438 -19.05 -11.60 -13.93
CA LEU A 438 -18.34 -10.84 -14.96
C LEU A 438 -19.28 -10.21 -15.99
N SER A 439 -20.37 -10.89 -16.35
CA SER A 439 -21.37 -10.32 -17.27
C SER A 439 -22.05 -9.06 -16.70
N LYS A 440 -22.08 -8.92 -15.36
CA LYS A 440 -22.65 -7.76 -14.67
C LYS A 440 -21.62 -6.66 -14.41
N THR A 441 -20.37 -7.03 -14.14
CA THR A 441 -19.33 -6.07 -13.73
C THR A 441 -18.46 -5.58 -14.89
N LEU A 442 -18.18 -6.42 -15.89
CA LEU A 442 -17.40 -6.02 -17.06
C LEU A 442 -18.24 -5.18 -18.05
N PRO A 443 -17.67 -4.11 -18.60
CA PRO A 443 -18.29 -3.38 -19.70
C PRO A 443 -18.37 -4.26 -20.96
N ALA A 444 -19.32 -3.95 -21.85
CA ALA A 444 -19.60 -4.74 -23.05
C ALA A 444 -18.37 -4.93 -23.96
N CYS A 445 -17.43 -3.97 -23.99
CA CYS A 445 -16.19 -4.09 -24.78
C CYS A 445 -15.24 -5.21 -24.29
N HIS A 446 -15.49 -5.75 -23.09
CA HIS A 446 -14.71 -6.82 -22.47
C HIS A 446 -15.48 -8.14 -22.27
N HIS A 447 -16.70 -8.26 -22.82
CA HIS A 447 -17.50 -9.50 -22.67
C HIS A 447 -16.88 -10.71 -23.39
N ASP A 448 -16.04 -10.46 -24.38
CA ASP A 448 -15.25 -11.48 -25.08
C ASP A 448 -14.11 -12.07 -24.23
N PHE A 449 -13.77 -11.45 -23.09
CA PHE A 449 -12.86 -12.05 -22.10
C PHE A 449 -13.55 -13.07 -21.18
N ILE A 450 -14.88 -13.02 -21.06
CA ILE A 450 -15.64 -13.89 -20.14
C ILE A 450 -15.47 -15.38 -20.48
N PRO A 451 -15.54 -15.83 -21.75
CA PRO A 451 -15.29 -17.23 -22.10
C PRO A 451 -13.90 -17.72 -21.67
N ILE A 452 -12.87 -16.87 -21.77
CA ILE A 452 -11.51 -17.18 -21.36
C ILE A 452 -11.46 -17.43 -19.85
N ALA A 453 -11.95 -16.48 -19.05
CA ALA A 453 -11.98 -16.61 -17.60
C ALA A 453 -12.82 -17.82 -17.13
N LYS A 454 -13.96 -18.08 -17.79
CA LYS A 454 -14.84 -19.22 -17.49
C LYS A 454 -14.14 -20.56 -17.75
N GLU A 455 -13.41 -20.67 -18.86
CA GLU A 455 -12.68 -21.89 -19.19
C GLU A 455 -11.54 -22.16 -18.20
N LEU A 456 -10.75 -21.14 -17.87
CA LEU A 456 -9.68 -21.26 -16.87
C LEU A 456 -10.24 -21.62 -15.49
N SER A 457 -11.37 -21.05 -15.07
CA SER A 457 -12.08 -21.45 -13.85
C SER A 457 -12.55 -22.91 -13.92
N SER A 458 -13.11 -23.34 -15.05
CA SER A 458 -13.59 -24.72 -15.24
C SER A 458 -12.47 -25.75 -15.14
N ALA A 459 -11.29 -25.40 -15.64
CA ALA A 459 -10.10 -26.24 -15.60
C ALA A 459 -9.31 -26.11 -14.28
N GLN A 460 -9.77 -25.29 -13.32
CA GLN A 460 -9.06 -24.97 -12.07
C GLN A 460 -7.64 -24.42 -12.33
N LYS A 461 -7.51 -23.60 -13.37
CA LYS A 461 -6.25 -23.07 -13.90
C LYS A 461 -6.25 -21.54 -13.98
N LEU A 462 -6.94 -20.87 -13.06
CA LEU A 462 -7.01 -19.40 -13.01
C LEU A 462 -5.64 -18.72 -12.80
N GLN A 463 -4.63 -19.45 -12.33
CA GLN A 463 -3.24 -18.97 -12.30
C GLN A 463 -2.68 -18.63 -13.68
N LEU A 464 -3.27 -19.14 -14.78
CA LEU A 464 -2.91 -18.79 -16.15
C LEU A 464 -3.50 -17.45 -16.61
N LEU A 465 -4.43 -16.87 -15.85
CA LEU A 465 -5.17 -15.66 -16.26
C LEU A 465 -4.28 -14.49 -16.68
N PRO A 466 -3.15 -14.17 -16.03
CA PRO A 466 -2.27 -13.07 -16.47
C PRO A 466 -1.74 -13.24 -17.88
N HIS A 467 -1.39 -14.47 -18.27
CA HIS A 467 -0.90 -14.78 -19.62
C HIS A 467 -2.02 -14.56 -20.65
N PHE A 468 -3.18 -15.15 -20.42
CA PHE A 468 -4.33 -14.99 -21.31
C PHE A 468 -4.83 -13.54 -21.38
N LEU A 469 -4.75 -12.78 -20.29
CA LEU A 469 -5.06 -11.36 -20.25
C LEU A 469 -4.07 -10.54 -21.09
N ALA A 470 -2.77 -10.85 -21.03
CA ALA A 470 -1.78 -10.20 -21.88
C ALA A 470 -2.01 -10.47 -23.37
N ASP A 471 -2.26 -11.73 -23.76
CA ASP A 471 -2.58 -12.07 -25.16
C ASP A 471 -3.88 -11.41 -25.64
N TYR A 472 -4.89 -11.36 -24.76
CA TYR A 472 -6.14 -10.65 -24.99
C TYR A 472 -5.93 -9.15 -25.24
N ILE A 473 -5.15 -8.47 -24.41
CA ILE A 473 -4.85 -7.04 -24.58
C ILE A 473 -4.05 -6.82 -25.89
N ILE A 474 -3.08 -7.66 -26.20
CA ILE A 474 -2.34 -7.60 -27.48
C ILE A 474 -3.29 -7.74 -28.66
N THR A 475 -4.22 -8.71 -28.60
CA THR A 475 -5.26 -8.91 -29.62
C THR A 475 -6.12 -7.67 -29.81
N LYS A 476 -6.59 -7.07 -28.71
CA LYS A 476 -7.36 -5.81 -28.73
C LYS A 476 -6.56 -4.66 -29.34
N ILE A 477 -5.28 -4.51 -29.01
CA ILE A 477 -4.40 -3.48 -29.58
C ILE A 477 -4.26 -3.66 -31.10
N ILE A 478 -4.02 -4.89 -31.56
CA ILE A 478 -3.85 -5.21 -32.98
C ILE A 478 -5.12 -4.90 -33.76
N ASN A 479 -6.27 -5.29 -33.20
CA ASN A 479 -7.58 -5.05 -33.81
C ASN A 479 -8.09 -3.61 -33.59
N LYS A 480 -7.36 -2.80 -32.82
CA LYS A 480 -7.75 -1.42 -32.44
C LYS A 480 -9.12 -1.37 -31.77
N GLU A 481 -9.42 -2.39 -30.98
CA GLU A 481 -10.67 -2.51 -30.22
C GLU A 481 -10.58 -1.76 -28.90
N ARG A 482 -11.73 -1.26 -28.43
CA ARG A 482 -11.80 -0.46 -27.21
C ARG A 482 -11.35 -1.26 -25.97
N ILE A 483 -10.43 -0.67 -25.20
CA ILE A 483 -10.04 -1.16 -23.87
C ILE A 483 -10.42 -0.12 -22.81
N GLU A 484 -11.13 -0.54 -21.77
CA GLU A 484 -11.40 0.24 -20.57
C GLU A 484 -10.46 -0.19 -19.44
N ARG A 485 -9.43 0.63 -19.19
CA ARG A 485 -8.39 0.42 -18.17
C ARG A 485 -8.97 0.08 -16.79
N ASP A 486 -9.94 0.87 -16.32
CA ASP A 486 -10.56 0.69 -14.99
C ASP A 486 -11.21 -0.69 -14.83
N ALA A 487 -11.70 -1.30 -15.91
CA ALA A 487 -12.29 -2.64 -15.86
C ALA A 487 -11.22 -3.73 -15.65
N ILE A 488 -10.04 -3.57 -16.25
CA ILE A 488 -8.92 -4.48 -16.04
C ILE A 488 -8.48 -4.44 -14.57
N GLU A 489 -8.22 -3.23 -14.06
CA GLU A 489 -7.68 -3.00 -12.72
C GLU A 489 -8.68 -3.34 -11.60
N ASN A 490 -9.95 -2.96 -11.75
CA ASN A 490 -10.94 -3.13 -10.67
C ASN A 490 -11.72 -4.45 -10.76
N VAL A 491 -11.87 -5.03 -11.95
CA VAL A 491 -12.67 -6.25 -12.15
C VAL A 491 -11.78 -7.45 -12.44
N ILE A 492 -10.90 -7.41 -13.44
CA ILE A 492 -10.14 -8.61 -13.83
C ILE A 492 -9.10 -8.98 -12.76
N TYR A 493 -8.39 -8.00 -12.18
CA TYR A 493 -7.46 -8.24 -11.06
C TYR A 493 -8.16 -8.68 -9.77
N SER A 494 -9.49 -8.57 -9.69
CA SER A 494 -10.27 -9.08 -8.57
C SER A 494 -10.56 -10.59 -8.70
N ILE A 495 -10.41 -11.18 -9.89
CA ILE A 495 -10.54 -12.64 -10.12
C ILE A 495 -9.25 -13.35 -9.68
N TYR A 496 -8.11 -12.77 -10.05
CA TYR A 496 -6.77 -13.24 -9.75
C TYR A 496 -5.90 -12.04 -9.43
N THR A 497 -5.15 -12.11 -8.33
CA THR A 497 -4.24 -11.04 -7.91
C THR A 497 -2.90 -11.18 -8.64
N PRO A 498 -2.61 -10.37 -9.68
CA PRO A 498 -1.31 -10.40 -10.36
C PRO A 498 -0.15 -10.03 -9.44
N SER A 499 1.03 -10.59 -9.74
CA SER A 499 2.29 -10.16 -9.12
C SER A 499 2.65 -8.75 -9.55
N HIS A 500 3.59 -8.11 -8.85
CA HIS A 500 4.05 -6.77 -9.18
C HIS A 500 4.58 -6.68 -10.64
N ASP A 501 5.39 -7.65 -11.06
CA ASP A 501 5.96 -7.66 -12.42
C ASP A 501 4.88 -7.93 -13.49
N GLN A 502 3.85 -8.73 -13.17
CA GLN A 502 2.69 -8.92 -14.04
C GLN A 502 1.87 -7.64 -14.19
N CYS A 503 1.61 -6.93 -13.09
CA CYS A 503 0.99 -5.60 -13.13
C CYS A 503 1.79 -4.69 -14.07
N ILE A 504 3.11 -4.55 -13.86
CA ILE A 504 3.95 -3.69 -14.70
C ILE A 504 3.81 -4.04 -16.19
N TYR A 505 3.89 -5.32 -16.55
CA TYR A 505 3.79 -5.72 -17.95
C TYR A 505 2.41 -5.41 -18.56
N ILE A 506 1.33 -5.69 -17.82
CA ILE A 506 -0.03 -5.38 -18.28
C ILE A 506 -0.23 -3.87 -18.41
N GLU A 507 0.24 -3.09 -17.43
CA GLU A 507 0.23 -1.63 -17.47
C GLU A 507 0.95 -1.09 -18.70
N ASN A 508 2.11 -1.66 -19.02
CA ASN A 508 2.87 -1.32 -20.21
C ASN A 508 2.10 -1.62 -21.51
N LEU A 509 1.34 -2.71 -21.57
CA LEU A 509 0.46 -2.99 -22.71
C LEU A 509 -0.71 -1.98 -22.81
N LEU A 510 -1.32 -1.60 -21.68
CA LEU A 510 -2.37 -0.58 -21.66
C LEU A 510 -1.85 0.81 -22.09
N THR A 511 -0.61 1.12 -21.73
CA THR A 511 0.07 2.34 -22.20
C THR A 511 0.40 2.25 -23.70
N ALA A 512 0.77 1.07 -24.21
CA ALA A 512 0.93 0.84 -25.65
C ALA A 512 -0.38 1.04 -26.42
N TYR A 513 -1.52 0.61 -25.86
CA TYR A 513 -2.84 0.90 -26.42
C TYR A 513 -3.09 2.42 -26.49
N ALA A 514 -2.81 3.15 -25.40
CA ALA A 514 -2.96 4.60 -25.36
C ALA A 514 -2.02 5.34 -26.33
N ALA A 515 -0.90 4.72 -26.72
CA ALA A 515 0.04 5.28 -27.68
C ALA A 515 -0.53 5.31 -29.12
N LEU A 516 -1.55 4.52 -29.45
CA LEU A 516 -2.10 4.43 -30.81
C LEU A 516 -2.49 5.80 -31.37
N SER A 517 -3.20 6.61 -30.58
CA SER A 517 -3.67 7.94 -30.99
C SER A 517 -2.58 9.03 -30.90
N LYS A 518 -1.55 8.80 -30.09
CA LYS A 518 -0.47 9.76 -29.81
C LYS A 518 0.68 9.67 -30.81
N VAL A 519 1.08 8.46 -31.17
CA VAL A 519 2.29 8.23 -31.97
C VAL A 519 2.00 8.46 -33.44
N ARG A 520 2.97 9.08 -34.12
CA ARG A 520 2.93 9.30 -35.57
C ARG A 520 3.83 8.31 -36.28
N CYS A 521 3.51 8.04 -37.53
CA CYS A 521 4.36 7.23 -38.39
C CYS A 521 5.75 7.88 -38.47
N LYS A 522 6.80 7.10 -38.19
CA LYS A 522 8.20 7.54 -38.22
C LYS A 522 8.61 8.16 -39.55
N PHE A 523 7.99 7.73 -40.64
CA PHE A 523 8.34 8.11 -42.01
C PHE A 523 7.36 9.13 -42.61
N HIS A 524 6.16 9.23 -42.05
CA HIS A 524 5.10 10.13 -42.49
C HIS A 524 4.48 10.79 -41.25
N PRO A 525 5.08 11.88 -40.71
CA PRO A 525 4.67 12.45 -39.42
C PRO A 525 3.22 12.94 -39.35
N ASP A 526 2.57 13.16 -40.49
CA ASP A 526 1.16 13.55 -40.58
C ASP A 526 0.19 12.37 -40.36
N GLU A 527 0.67 11.12 -40.46
CA GLU A 527 -0.10 9.90 -40.28
C GLU A 527 -0.01 9.41 -38.83
N THR A 528 -1.16 9.13 -38.20
CA THR A 528 -1.22 8.53 -36.85
C THR A 528 -1.11 7.01 -36.95
N ILE A 529 -0.45 6.38 -35.97
CA ILE A 529 -0.35 4.91 -35.98
C ILE A 529 -1.71 4.22 -35.73
N GLU A 530 -2.68 4.92 -35.13
CA GLU A 530 -4.06 4.46 -35.02
C GLU A 530 -4.70 4.18 -36.39
N SER A 531 -4.34 4.98 -37.41
CA SER A 531 -4.84 4.78 -38.78
C SER A 531 -4.14 3.63 -39.52
N MET A 532 -2.97 3.20 -39.03
CA MET A 532 -2.13 2.15 -39.63
C MET A 532 -2.57 0.73 -39.21
N ASP A 533 -2.12 -0.27 -39.96
CA ASP A 533 -2.22 -1.68 -39.54
C ASP A 533 -1.21 -1.97 -38.43
N ILE A 534 -1.64 -2.62 -37.36
CA ILE A 534 -0.78 -3.00 -36.24
C ILE A 534 -0.41 -4.47 -36.37
N GLU A 535 0.87 -4.79 -36.18
CA GLU A 535 1.38 -6.16 -36.16
C GLU A 535 2.19 -6.42 -34.89
N TYR A 536 2.12 -7.67 -34.42
CA TYR A 536 2.95 -8.18 -33.33
C TYR A 536 4.10 -9.00 -33.91
N TYR A 537 5.32 -8.54 -33.66
CA TYR A 537 6.54 -9.23 -34.07
C TYR A 537 6.88 -10.34 -33.07
N LYS A 538 6.74 -11.60 -33.51
CA LYS A 538 7.03 -12.82 -32.76
C LYS A 538 8.53 -13.12 -32.63
N GLY A 539 9.36 -12.10 -32.42
CA GLY A 539 10.77 -12.30 -32.11
C GLY A 539 10.97 -12.67 -30.64
N SER A 540 12.23 -12.82 -30.25
CA SER A 540 12.66 -13.01 -28.86
C SER A 540 12.39 -11.80 -27.96
N ILE A 541 11.59 -10.83 -28.38
CA ILE A 541 11.22 -9.55 -27.74
C ILE A 541 9.82 -9.20 -28.27
N PRO A 542 8.76 -9.00 -27.46
CA PRO A 542 7.45 -8.58 -27.92
C PRO A 542 7.63 -7.21 -28.48
N THR A 543 7.21 -7.03 -29.73
CA THR A 543 7.27 -5.72 -30.34
C THR A 543 5.98 -5.49 -31.09
N LEU A 544 5.26 -4.42 -30.75
CA LEU A 544 4.16 -3.94 -31.56
C LEU A 544 4.69 -2.91 -32.54
N ARG A 545 4.33 -3.09 -33.81
CA ARG A 545 4.75 -2.23 -34.91
C ARG A 545 3.53 -1.82 -35.72
N ALA A 546 3.51 -0.56 -36.13
CA ALA A 546 2.54 -0.06 -37.09
C ALA A 546 3.15 -0.11 -38.49
N ARG A 547 2.42 -0.67 -39.45
CA ARG A 547 2.74 -0.74 -40.87
C ARG A 547 2.25 0.51 -41.56
N CYS A 548 3.16 1.27 -42.17
CA CYS A 548 2.82 2.54 -42.82
C CYS A 548 1.85 2.33 -43.98
N SER A 549 0.80 3.16 -44.06
CA SER A 549 -0.19 3.07 -45.14
C SER A 549 0.36 3.58 -46.47
N HIS A 550 1.37 4.45 -46.44
CA HIS A 550 2.03 4.98 -47.64
C HIS A 550 3.11 4.05 -48.21
N ASP A 551 3.79 3.28 -47.36
CA ASP A 551 4.74 2.24 -47.78
C ASP A 551 4.65 1.02 -46.84
N PRO A 552 3.97 -0.06 -47.29
CA PRO A 552 3.80 -1.28 -46.52
C PRO A 552 5.09 -2.04 -46.17
N LYS A 553 6.28 -1.62 -46.62
CA LYS A 553 7.57 -2.16 -46.17
C LYS A 553 8.09 -1.45 -44.92
N LEU A 554 7.59 -0.27 -44.61
CA LEU A 554 8.03 0.54 -43.48
C LEU A 554 7.26 0.18 -42.20
N ARG A 555 7.98 0.21 -41.07
CA ARG A 555 7.44 -0.10 -39.74
C ARG A 555 7.81 0.97 -38.73
N THR A 556 6.81 1.43 -37.99
CA THR A 556 6.99 2.26 -36.80
C THR A 556 6.81 1.35 -35.58
N THR A 557 7.90 0.96 -34.92
CA THR A 557 7.82 0.35 -33.59
C THR A 557 7.25 1.36 -32.62
N PHE A 558 6.27 0.96 -31.80
CA PHE A 558 5.70 1.85 -30.77
C PHE A 558 5.65 1.21 -29.37
N PHE A 559 5.93 -0.09 -29.28
CA PHE A 559 6.08 -0.81 -28.03
C PHE A 559 7.13 -1.90 -28.21
N THR A 560 8.06 -2.00 -27.28
CA THR A 560 8.93 -3.16 -27.14
C THR A 560 9.21 -3.43 -25.68
N TYR A 561 9.09 -4.70 -25.27
CA TYR A 561 9.42 -5.13 -23.93
C TYR A 561 10.71 -5.95 -23.96
N SER A 562 11.77 -5.47 -23.33
CA SER A 562 13.01 -6.22 -23.21
C SER A 562 12.86 -7.24 -22.09
N TRP A 563 12.67 -8.50 -22.46
CA TRP A 563 12.72 -9.60 -21.50
C TRP A 563 14.05 -9.75 -20.78
N ARG A 564 15.11 -9.17 -21.34
CA ARG A 564 16.46 -9.21 -20.81
C ARG A 564 16.68 -8.20 -19.70
N THR A 565 15.99 -7.07 -19.77
CA THR A 565 16.22 -5.91 -18.90
C THR A 565 14.99 -5.52 -18.08
N GLY A 566 13.83 -6.16 -18.29
CA GLY A 566 12.56 -5.73 -17.69
C GLY A 566 12.05 -4.38 -18.20
N GLU A 567 12.84 -3.67 -19.01
CA GLU A 567 12.52 -2.35 -19.51
C GLU A 567 11.54 -2.42 -20.67
N THR A 568 10.59 -1.49 -20.65
CA THR A 568 9.68 -1.29 -21.76
C THR A 568 9.97 0.04 -22.41
N ILE A 569 10.09 0.03 -23.74
CA ILE A 569 10.09 1.25 -24.52
C ILE A 569 8.70 1.39 -25.11
N ILE A 570 7.97 2.41 -24.66
CA ILE A 570 6.66 2.78 -25.18
C ILE A 570 6.78 4.17 -25.79
N TYR A 571 6.36 4.30 -27.04
CA TYR A 571 6.48 5.54 -27.80
C TYR A 571 5.30 6.45 -27.41
N GLY A 572 5.53 7.73 -27.10
CA GLY A 572 4.48 8.70 -26.73
C GLY A 572 4.24 8.87 -25.22
N ASP A 573 5.19 8.45 -24.39
CA ASP A 573 5.24 8.72 -22.95
C ASP A 573 5.72 10.18 -22.68
N GLU A 574 5.40 10.77 -21.52
CA GLU A 574 5.73 12.20 -21.25
C GLU A 574 7.25 12.47 -21.24
N GLY A 575 8.06 11.45 -20.93
CA GLY A 575 9.52 11.49 -21.02
C GLY A 575 10.09 11.19 -22.41
N ILE A 576 9.25 10.82 -23.39
CA ILE A 576 9.63 10.32 -24.70
C ILE A 576 8.87 11.09 -25.80
N GLU A 577 9.48 12.15 -26.30
CA GLU A 577 8.93 12.95 -27.39
C GLU A 577 9.46 12.54 -28.77
N ILE A 578 8.71 12.89 -29.82
CA ILE A 578 9.20 12.82 -31.19
C ILE A 578 10.05 14.07 -31.45
N CYS A 579 11.27 13.87 -31.93
CA CYS A 579 12.15 14.93 -32.39
C CYS A 579 11.42 15.81 -33.41
N ASP A 580 11.33 17.09 -33.09
CA ASP A 580 10.71 18.15 -33.87
C ASP A 580 11.48 18.54 -35.15
N SER A 581 12.61 17.90 -35.43
CA SER A 581 13.33 18.08 -36.69
C SER A 581 12.54 17.42 -37.84
N LYS A 582 12.24 18.21 -38.87
CA LYS A 582 11.38 17.85 -40.03
C LYS A 582 11.70 16.49 -40.67
N ASP A 583 12.95 16.02 -40.59
CA ASP A 583 13.40 14.78 -41.23
C ASP A 583 13.94 13.71 -40.25
N CYS A 584 13.91 13.94 -38.93
CA CYS A 584 14.42 12.93 -37.99
C CYS A 584 13.38 11.87 -37.68
N GLY A 585 12.19 12.30 -37.23
CA GLY A 585 11.14 11.43 -36.69
C GLY A 585 11.62 10.50 -35.57
N CYS A 586 12.76 10.81 -34.96
CA CYS A 586 13.39 9.97 -33.95
C CYS A 586 12.85 10.29 -32.58
N LEU A 587 12.73 9.28 -31.72
CA LEU A 587 12.40 9.53 -30.33
C LEU A 587 13.53 10.25 -29.60
N THR A 588 13.16 11.04 -28.61
CA THR A 588 14.04 11.69 -27.64
C THR A 588 13.61 11.33 -26.23
N HIS A 589 14.54 10.87 -25.41
CA HIS A 589 14.37 10.63 -23.98
C HIS A 589 14.76 11.87 -23.19
N LEU A 590 14.05 12.18 -22.10
CA LEU A 590 14.49 13.16 -21.10
C LEU A 590 15.46 12.49 -20.11
N HIS A 591 16.67 13.03 -20.00
CA HIS A 591 17.68 12.59 -19.04
C HIS A 591 18.37 13.83 -18.46
N ASP A 592 18.35 13.99 -17.13
CA ASP A 592 18.83 15.20 -16.44
C ASP A 592 18.32 16.51 -17.10
N ASP A 593 17.02 16.55 -17.41
CA ASP A 593 16.33 17.64 -18.12
C ASP A 593 16.77 17.89 -19.59
N GLU A 594 17.65 17.05 -20.15
CA GLU A 594 18.09 17.12 -21.55
C GLU A 594 17.41 16.07 -22.45
N LYS A 595 17.07 16.47 -23.68
CA LYS A 595 16.49 15.58 -24.69
C LYS A 595 17.58 14.83 -25.46
N ILE A 596 17.63 13.51 -25.31
CA ILE A 596 18.60 12.62 -25.94
C ILE A 596 17.88 11.72 -26.95
N GLY A 597 18.23 11.83 -28.23
CA GLY A 597 17.68 11.02 -29.31
C GLY A 597 18.63 9.93 -29.79
N ARG A 598 18.19 9.14 -30.79
CA ARG A 598 19.04 8.09 -31.41
C ARG A 598 20.41 8.64 -31.81
N LYS A 599 21.49 7.84 -31.70
CA LYS A 599 22.88 8.20 -32.08
C LYS A 599 23.00 8.99 -33.40
N THR A 600 22.24 8.58 -34.43
CA THR A 600 22.24 9.18 -35.77
C THR A 600 21.37 10.44 -35.93
N CYS A 601 20.68 10.90 -34.88
CA CYS A 601 19.88 12.11 -34.90
C CYS A 601 20.79 13.34 -34.97
N ARG A 602 20.56 14.21 -35.95
CA ARG A 602 21.33 15.45 -36.13
C ARG A 602 21.08 16.52 -35.06
N LYS A 603 19.95 16.45 -34.34
CA LYS A 603 19.55 17.43 -33.32
C LYS A 603 19.85 16.96 -31.89
N TYR A 604 19.46 15.73 -31.57
CA TYR A 604 19.50 15.15 -30.22
C TYR A 604 20.36 13.87 -30.13
N GLY A 605 20.92 13.39 -31.24
CA GLY A 605 21.79 12.20 -31.27
C GLY A 605 23.23 12.55 -30.95
N GLU A 606 24.14 11.58 -30.98
CA GLU A 606 25.57 11.79 -30.68
C GLU A 606 26.18 12.89 -31.54
N ASN A 607 25.77 13.02 -32.81
CA ASN A 607 26.22 14.11 -33.69
C ASN A 607 25.58 15.49 -33.38
N GLY A 608 24.48 15.53 -32.62
CA GLY A 608 23.77 16.75 -32.19
C GLY A 608 24.11 17.18 -30.76
N THR A 609 24.22 16.22 -29.83
CA THR A 609 24.71 16.43 -28.46
C THR A 609 26.21 16.70 -28.42
N HIS A 610 26.99 16.20 -29.39
CA HIS A 610 28.38 16.62 -29.60
C HIS A 610 28.45 18.12 -29.83
N ARG A 611 27.57 18.70 -30.66
CA ARG A 611 27.59 20.15 -30.92
C ARG A 611 27.32 20.98 -29.67
N PHE A 612 26.34 20.59 -28.84
CA PHE A 612 26.05 21.33 -27.59
C PHE A 612 27.16 21.18 -26.55
N HIS A 613 27.70 19.98 -26.36
CA HIS A 613 28.88 19.75 -25.50
C HIS A 613 30.14 20.43 -26.03
N TRP A 614 30.27 20.54 -27.36
CA TRP A 614 31.41 21.18 -28.02
C TRP A 614 31.32 22.70 -27.91
N GLU A 615 30.18 23.32 -28.20
CA GLU A 615 29.95 24.76 -28.02
C GLU A 615 30.10 25.18 -26.55
N THR A 616 29.60 24.35 -25.63
CA THR A 616 29.71 24.57 -24.19
C THR A 616 31.16 24.44 -23.70
N GLY A 617 31.85 23.35 -24.08
CA GLY A 617 33.26 23.16 -23.75
C GLY A 617 34.16 24.24 -24.35
N TYR A 618 33.87 24.69 -25.56
CA TYR A 618 34.56 25.79 -26.21
C TYR A 618 34.36 27.12 -25.46
N LYS A 619 33.12 27.42 -25.04
CA LYS A 619 32.83 28.61 -24.23
C LYS A 619 33.57 28.60 -22.89
N TYR A 620 33.65 27.44 -22.22
CA TYR A 620 34.44 27.31 -20.98
C TYR A 620 35.94 27.40 -21.23
N LEU A 621 36.44 26.89 -22.36
CA LEU A 621 37.83 27.09 -22.78
C LEU A 621 38.14 28.56 -22.99
N GLN A 622 37.27 29.31 -23.67
CA GLN A 622 37.41 30.76 -23.84
C GLN A 622 37.47 31.48 -22.49
N GLY A 623 36.59 31.12 -21.55
CA GLY A 623 36.62 31.66 -20.18
C GLY A 623 37.92 31.33 -19.45
N PHE A 624 38.39 30.09 -19.53
CA PHE A 624 39.64 29.65 -18.94
C PHE A 624 40.83 30.41 -19.52
N VAL A 625 40.92 30.55 -20.84
CA VAL A 625 41.98 31.31 -21.53
C VAL A 625 41.91 32.79 -21.15
N GLN A 626 40.72 33.37 -21.03
CA GLN A 626 40.56 34.75 -20.60
C GLN A 626 41.11 34.97 -19.17
N GLN A 627 40.90 34.02 -18.27
CA GLN A 627 41.34 34.08 -16.88
C GLN A 627 42.84 33.76 -16.70
N HIS A 628 43.31 32.70 -17.35
CA HIS A 628 44.66 32.13 -17.14
C HIS A 628 45.67 32.51 -18.23
N LYS A 629 45.23 33.18 -19.30
CA LYS A 629 46.04 33.65 -20.43
C LYS A 629 46.73 32.53 -21.24
N HIS A 630 46.30 31.30 -21.08
CA HIS A 630 46.78 30.13 -21.84
C HIS A 630 45.71 29.04 -21.93
N ALA A 631 45.81 28.14 -22.92
CA ALA A 631 44.91 27.00 -23.10
C ALA A 631 45.39 25.68 -22.44
N ASN A 632 46.42 25.73 -21.59
CA ASN A 632 46.93 24.56 -20.84
C ASN A 632 46.00 24.17 -19.68
N VAL A 633 44.86 23.58 -20.01
CA VAL A 633 43.88 23.10 -19.02
C VAL A 633 44.35 21.76 -18.43
N PRO A 634 44.53 21.64 -17.09
CA PRO A 634 44.85 20.35 -16.47
C PRO A 634 43.75 19.31 -16.75
N GLN A 635 44.11 18.06 -17.03
CA GLN A 635 43.12 17.02 -17.38
C GLN A 635 42.04 16.80 -16.31
N ALA A 636 42.38 17.03 -15.03
CA ALA A 636 41.45 16.92 -13.90
C ALA A 636 40.64 18.20 -13.62
N TYR A 637 40.86 19.28 -14.38
CA TYR A 637 40.22 20.57 -14.16
C TYR A 637 38.72 20.51 -14.45
N LYS A 638 37.93 21.01 -13.50
CA LYS A 638 36.49 21.23 -13.61
C LYS A 638 36.19 22.70 -13.41
N THR A 639 35.22 23.22 -14.15
CA THR A 639 34.66 24.56 -13.95
C THR A 639 33.86 24.62 -12.65
N ASP A 640 33.53 25.83 -12.20
CA ASP A 640 32.81 26.06 -10.93
C ASP A 640 31.42 25.42 -10.88
N ASP A 641 30.79 25.20 -12.05
CA ASP A 641 29.52 24.50 -12.22
C ASP A 641 29.66 23.00 -12.50
N GLY A 642 30.88 22.46 -12.41
CA GLY A 642 31.15 21.02 -12.45
C GLY A 642 31.46 20.43 -13.82
N PHE A 643 31.49 21.22 -14.90
CA PHE A 643 31.86 20.77 -16.23
C PHE A 643 33.35 20.37 -16.29
N ASN A 644 33.64 19.15 -16.77
CA ASN A 644 35.01 18.61 -16.82
C ASN A 644 35.75 19.08 -18.08
N LEU A 645 36.13 20.36 -18.08
CA LEU A 645 36.81 21.01 -19.20
C LEU A 645 38.15 20.35 -19.54
N GLY A 646 38.89 19.87 -18.54
CA GLY A 646 40.16 19.17 -18.76
C GLY A 646 40.01 17.87 -19.55
N LYS A 647 39.02 17.05 -19.18
CA LYS A 647 38.70 15.82 -19.91
C LYS A 647 38.11 16.10 -21.29
N TRP A 648 37.26 17.12 -21.40
CA TRP A 648 36.68 17.53 -22.68
C TRP A 648 37.77 17.94 -23.69
N LEU A 649 38.71 18.81 -23.30
CA LEU A 649 39.79 19.27 -24.18
C LEU A 649 40.74 18.13 -24.56
N TYR A 650 41.04 17.23 -23.63
CA TYR A 650 41.83 16.02 -23.89
C TYR A 650 41.19 15.13 -24.96
N ASN A 651 39.87 14.93 -24.89
CA ASN A 651 39.14 14.14 -25.89
C ASN A 651 39.18 14.81 -27.28
N GLN A 652 39.09 16.14 -27.36
CA GLN A 652 39.22 16.85 -28.65
C GLN A 652 40.61 16.63 -29.28
N LYS A 653 41.66 16.60 -28.45
CA LYS A 653 43.05 16.38 -28.91
C LYS A 653 43.28 14.96 -29.42
N ILE A 654 42.72 13.94 -28.76
CA ILE A 654 42.84 12.54 -29.21
C ILE A 654 42.03 12.32 -30.48
N ASN A 655 40.82 12.87 -30.56
CA ASN A 655 39.91 12.65 -31.68
C ASN A 655 40.04 13.74 -32.75
N ARG A 656 41.24 14.30 -32.93
CA ARG A 656 41.47 15.42 -33.86
C ARG A 656 41.02 15.10 -35.30
N GLU A 657 41.17 13.86 -35.74
CA GLU A 657 40.76 13.41 -37.08
C GLU A 657 39.23 13.39 -37.28
N GLU A 658 38.46 13.44 -36.18
CA GLU A 658 36.99 13.43 -36.19
C GLU A 658 36.39 14.85 -36.08
N LEU A 659 37.22 15.89 -35.87
CA LEU A 659 36.79 17.28 -35.79
C LEU A 659 36.55 17.89 -37.18
N SER A 660 35.57 18.78 -37.28
CA SER A 660 35.39 19.61 -38.46
C SER A 660 36.49 20.69 -38.58
N ASN A 661 36.70 21.19 -39.79
CA ASN A 661 37.70 22.24 -40.03
C ASN A 661 37.44 23.51 -39.19
N ASP A 662 36.19 23.87 -38.99
CA ASP A 662 35.81 25.04 -38.19
C ASP A 662 36.14 24.83 -36.71
N GLU A 663 35.89 23.63 -36.16
CA GLU A 663 36.22 23.30 -34.76
C GLU A 663 37.74 23.31 -34.50
N ILE A 664 38.53 22.83 -35.46
CA ILE A 664 40.00 22.90 -35.41
C ILE A 664 40.45 24.36 -35.39
N LEU A 665 39.92 25.18 -36.31
CA LEU A 665 40.24 26.61 -36.38
C LEU A 665 39.90 27.33 -35.07
N PHE A 666 38.72 27.06 -34.50
CA PHE A 666 38.30 27.66 -33.25
C PHE A 666 39.21 27.30 -32.07
N LEU A 667 39.69 26.06 -31.98
CA LEU A 667 40.63 25.63 -30.94
C LEU A 667 42.04 26.21 -31.15
N ASP A 668 42.49 26.30 -32.41
CA ASP A 668 43.75 26.95 -32.77
C ASP A 668 43.75 28.44 -32.39
N GLU A 669 42.64 29.15 -32.58
CA GLU A 669 42.47 30.55 -32.18
C GLU A 669 42.60 30.77 -30.67
N GLN A 670 42.26 29.76 -29.85
CA GLN A 670 42.44 29.82 -28.39
C GLN A 670 43.85 29.43 -27.94
N GLY A 671 44.73 29.01 -28.86
CA GLY A 671 46.11 28.64 -28.56
C GLY A 671 46.27 27.24 -27.97
N VAL A 672 45.39 26.30 -28.33
CA VAL A 672 45.46 24.90 -27.90
C VAL A 672 46.69 24.21 -28.50
N ASP A 673 47.56 23.63 -27.66
CA ASP A 673 48.63 22.74 -28.12
C ASP A 673 48.05 21.33 -28.36
N TRP A 674 48.21 20.81 -29.58
CA TRP A 674 47.73 19.50 -29.98
C TRP A 674 48.58 18.33 -29.48
N LYS A 675 49.75 18.57 -28.88
CA LYS A 675 50.58 17.51 -28.28
C LYS A 675 49.89 16.91 -27.06
N ILE A 676 49.69 15.59 -27.07
CA ILE A 676 49.08 14.84 -25.96
C ILE A 676 50.10 14.51 -24.88
#